data_AF-A0AAN7UTE4-F1
#
_entry.id   AF-A0AAN7UTE4-F1
#
_cell.length_a   1.000
_cell.length_b   1.000
_cell.length_c   1.000
_cell.angle_alpha   90.00
_cell.angle_beta   90.00
_cell.angle_gamma   90.00
#
_symmetry.space_group_name_H-M   'P 1'
#
loop_
_entity.id
_entity.type
_entity.pdbx_description
1 polymer ?
#
loop_
_entity_poly.entity_id
_entity_poly.type
_entity_poly.pdbx_seq_one_letter_code
_entity_poly.pdbx_strand_id
1 'polypeptide(L)'
;MECPSLLWVLYVGDILTKKDCAALRKLAPNAEICAAYGTTETSRSVSYYQIKSRAEDPNALDKFGDIVPAGKGIQNVQLFIVNREDHTKLCGVGEVEKTKEKFLDNWFVDNKIWVEADNKVADPANEPWRTYYKGPRDRQIKIRGFRIELNEIDSNLRGYHLVRECKTLLRRDRNEEPTLVSYIIPELQEWTNWLADHGLEDIEEEGTEIGPVIVYPKRFRPMQMEVRDHLRSRLPAYGVPTYFIYLNKMPLNPNGKIDSPNLPFPDAALISEEASEEDLKRWEAFSKTEKEMAEQWATLIGGLNARTLRPDSDFFESGGHSLLAQQLLLNIRKNLGVNVSISSLYSDSSLKALSTQVDRQREGKDGSGVTEDGEPAYAQSFDKLLGSLDSKYQTADPAALSPAAALERLQRSLRGYGVWEDSWSTRLSAVIGDLSQPRLGLDEKTWNEVGDAADVIIHNGALVHWVKQYKDLERSNVLSTLDASASTSTGQGAVMEADDMMGSRSGLGTGYGQSKWVSEQLVREAGRRGLLGSIIRPGYILGDAATGVCNNDDFLIRMLKGCIQLSSRPRIINTVNAVPVGHVSTAVVAASLNPVPAETPSNSSSSDVGVHVIHITAHPRLRMNEYLSILSYYGYDVPEVDYNNWKAQLETFVSAGFVQKDEEQSALMPLFHMVTNDLPSTTRAPELDDRNAVTVLKADADRWTGVDESAGEGVSREAVGRFLRYLAETKFLAWPTGRGRELPAIKVDVVQAQAQWGVGGRGGVA
;
A
#
# COMPACT_ATOMS: atom_id res chain seq x y z
N MET A 1 13.00 -11.74 44.61
CA MET A 1 11.58 -11.55 44.95
C MET A 1 10.80 -12.59 44.16
N GLU A 2 9.89 -13.33 44.77
CA GLU A 2 9.06 -14.31 44.06
C GLU A 2 7.68 -13.72 43.72
N CYS A 3 7.09 -14.16 42.61
CA CYS A 3 5.79 -13.75 42.08
C CYS A 3 4.84 -14.95 42.04
N PRO A 4 4.24 -15.35 43.18
CA PRO A 4 3.38 -16.54 43.27
C PRO A 4 1.99 -16.35 42.66
N SER A 5 1.62 -15.13 42.26
CA SER A 5 0.36 -14.82 41.57
C SER A 5 0.40 -15.07 40.06
N LEU A 6 1.58 -15.24 39.47
CA LEU A 6 1.72 -15.58 38.06
C LEU A 6 1.49 -17.09 37.87
N LEU A 7 0.47 -17.44 37.08
CA LEU A 7 0.04 -18.83 36.85
C LEU A 7 0.47 -19.40 35.49
N TRP A 8 0.72 -18.53 34.50
CA TRP A 8 1.10 -18.93 33.14
C TRP A 8 2.13 -17.97 32.55
N VAL A 9 3.11 -18.52 31.85
CA VAL A 9 4.05 -17.81 30.98
C VAL A 9 4.00 -18.47 29.60
N LEU A 10 3.59 -17.71 28.58
CA LEU A 10 3.62 -18.15 27.19
C LEU A 10 4.87 -17.57 26.52
N TYR A 11 5.68 -18.41 25.88
CA TYR A 11 6.89 -18.02 25.15
C TYR A 11 6.77 -18.45 23.69
N VAL A 12 7.01 -17.52 22.76
CA VAL A 12 6.84 -17.72 21.31
C VAL A 12 7.93 -16.95 20.56
N GLY A 13 8.45 -17.55 19.49
CA GLY A 13 9.28 -16.86 18.48
C GLY A 13 10.79 -17.07 18.56
N ASP A 14 11.31 -17.65 19.65
CA ASP A 14 12.74 -17.93 19.81
C ASP A 14 12.98 -19.25 20.59
N ILE A 15 14.22 -19.71 20.67
CA ILE A 15 14.64 -20.95 21.33
C ILE A 15 14.64 -20.77 22.85
N LEU A 16 13.64 -21.33 23.53
CA LEU A 16 13.59 -21.33 24.99
C LEU A 16 14.54 -22.39 25.59
N THR A 17 15.43 -21.99 26.50
CA THR A 17 16.40 -22.91 27.12
C THR A 17 15.96 -23.40 28.52
N LYS A 18 16.53 -24.53 28.95
CA LYS A 18 16.40 -25.06 30.32
C LYS A 18 16.84 -24.04 31.38
N LYS A 19 17.84 -23.20 31.08
CA LYS A 19 18.34 -22.13 31.95
C LYS A 19 17.29 -21.03 32.17
N ASP A 20 16.61 -20.62 31.11
CA ASP A 20 15.59 -19.56 31.18
C ASP A 20 14.34 -20.06 31.89
N CYS A 21 13.92 -21.30 31.60
CA CYS A 21 12.87 -21.99 32.36
C CYS A 21 13.21 -22.13 33.85
N ALA A 22 14.46 -22.40 34.21
CA ALA A 22 14.91 -22.46 35.60
C ALA A 22 14.90 -21.08 36.28
N ALA A 23 15.28 -20.02 35.56
CA ALA A 23 15.19 -18.64 36.06
C ALA A 23 13.74 -18.20 36.27
N LEU A 24 12.86 -18.44 35.29
CA LEU A 24 11.43 -18.16 35.38
C LEU A 24 10.76 -18.93 36.52
N ARG A 25 10.98 -20.25 36.64
CA ARG A 25 10.49 -21.08 37.76
C ARG A 25 11.09 -20.70 39.12
N LYS A 26 12.24 -20.01 39.16
CA LYS A 26 12.80 -19.41 40.39
C LYS A 26 12.11 -18.10 40.76
N LEU A 27 11.63 -17.33 39.78
CA LEU A 27 10.92 -16.07 40.00
C LEU A 27 9.42 -16.28 40.24
N ALA A 28 8.77 -17.20 39.53
CA ALA A 28 7.33 -17.48 39.63
C ALA A 28 7.11 -18.97 39.97
N PRO A 29 6.99 -19.35 41.24
CA PRO A 29 6.93 -20.76 41.64
C PRO A 29 5.68 -21.50 41.12
N ASN A 30 4.58 -20.77 40.95
CA ASN A 30 3.28 -21.30 40.57
C ASN A 30 3.01 -21.22 39.06
N ALA A 31 3.90 -20.62 38.28
CA ALA A 31 3.70 -20.45 36.84
C ALA A 31 4.01 -21.73 36.06
N GLU A 32 3.05 -22.20 35.27
CA GLU A 32 3.32 -23.11 34.15
C GLU A 32 3.98 -22.34 32.99
N ILE A 33 4.93 -22.95 32.30
CA ILE A 33 5.60 -22.36 31.13
C ILE A 33 5.14 -23.12 29.88
N CYS A 34 4.49 -22.41 28.97
CA CYS A 34 4.08 -22.90 27.66
C CYS A 34 5.07 -22.39 26.61
N ALA A 35 5.94 -23.27 26.12
CA ALA A 35 6.82 -22.99 25.00
C ALA A 35 6.08 -23.33 23.70
N ALA A 36 5.65 -22.32 22.95
CA ALA A 36 4.90 -22.50 21.71
C ALA A 36 5.73 -22.08 20.49
N TYR A 37 5.62 -22.88 19.43
CA TYR A 37 6.42 -22.74 18.23
C TYR A 37 5.53 -22.64 16.98
N GLY A 38 5.97 -21.85 16.02
CA GLY A 38 5.37 -21.66 14.72
C GLY A 38 6.00 -20.49 14.00
N THR A 39 5.66 -20.33 12.72
CA THR A 39 6.19 -19.27 11.88
C THR A 39 5.07 -18.31 11.45
N THR A 40 5.42 -17.22 10.78
CA THR A 40 4.44 -16.21 10.31
C THR A 40 3.48 -16.81 9.28
N GLU A 41 3.96 -17.74 8.45
CA GLU A 41 3.21 -18.47 7.44
C GLU A 41 2.16 -19.42 8.06
N THR A 42 2.39 -19.88 9.30
CA THR A 42 1.56 -20.92 9.94
C THR A 42 0.67 -20.37 11.05
N SER A 43 0.21 -19.12 10.93
CA SER A 43 -0.73 -18.48 11.88
C SER A 43 -0.30 -18.52 13.36
N ARG A 44 0.81 -17.83 13.68
CA ARG A 44 1.26 -17.46 15.04
C ARG A 44 1.90 -18.59 15.86
N SER A 45 1.26 -19.75 15.99
CA SER A 45 1.81 -20.95 16.65
C SER A 45 1.13 -22.22 16.14
N VAL A 46 1.91 -23.22 15.72
CA VAL A 46 1.41 -24.55 15.31
C VAL A 46 1.55 -25.62 16.37
N SER A 47 2.47 -25.43 17.33
CA SER A 47 2.76 -26.41 18.36
C SER A 47 3.04 -25.79 19.72
N TYR A 48 2.95 -26.62 20.77
CA TYR A 48 3.34 -26.22 22.11
C TYR A 48 3.85 -27.39 22.97
N TYR A 49 4.76 -27.06 23.89
CA TYR A 49 5.20 -27.90 24.99
C TYR A 49 4.93 -27.21 26.33
N GLN A 50 4.35 -27.96 27.27
CA GLN A 50 3.86 -27.46 28.54
C GLN A 50 4.75 -27.97 29.68
N ILE A 51 5.52 -27.07 30.28
CA ILE A 51 6.37 -27.33 31.44
C ILE A 51 5.56 -26.93 32.69
N LYS A 52 5.34 -27.89 33.59
CA LYS A 52 4.61 -27.64 34.84
C LYS A 52 5.34 -26.66 35.76
N SER A 53 4.62 -26.13 36.74
CA SER A 53 5.16 -25.15 37.69
C SER A 53 6.21 -25.75 38.65
N ARG A 54 6.98 -24.90 39.36
CA ARG A 54 7.92 -25.37 40.40
C ARG A 54 7.16 -25.97 41.59
N ALA A 55 5.97 -25.48 41.88
CA ALA A 55 5.10 -25.97 42.95
C ALA A 55 4.47 -27.34 42.64
N GLU A 56 4.19 -27.64 41.37
CA GLU A 56 3.56 -28.89 40.94
C GLU A 56 4.58 -30.01 40.63
N ASP A 57 5.64 -29.70 39.87
CA ASP A 57 6.71 -30.63 39.55
C ASP A 57 8.07 -29.91 39.63
N PRO A 58 8.75 -29.97 40.80
CA PRO A 58 10.07 -29.37 41.00
C PRO A 58 11.13 -29.83 39.98
N ASN A 59 10.98 -31.02 39.40
CA ASN A 59 11.97 -31.69 38.54
C ASN A 59 11.53 -31.72 37.06
N ALA A 60 10.48 -30.99 36.66
CA ALA A 60 9.94 -31.03 35.30
C ALA A 60 10.96 -30.68 34.19
N LEU A 61 12.03 -29.96 34.54
CA LEU A 61 13.11 -29.57 33.63
C LEU A 61 14.11 -30.71 33.35
N ASP A 62 14.09 -31.80 34.10
CA ASP A 62 15.05 -32.91 33.96
C ASP A 62 14.62 -33.96 32.92
N LYS A 63 13.49 -33.69 32.25
CA LYS A 63 12.87 -34.54 31.22
C LYS A 63 13.32 -34.19 29.80
N PHE A 64 14.17 -33.17 29.64
CA PHE A 64 14.72 -32.69 28.37
C PHE A 64 16.10 -32.05 28.57
N GLY A 65 16.82 -31.83 27.46
CA GLY A 65 18.16 -31.23 27.44
C GLY A 65 18.15 -29.70 27.59
N ASP A 66 19.19 -29.03 27.08
CA ASP A 66 19.32 -27.57 27.23
C ASP A 66 18.27 -26.76 26.44
N ILE A 67 17.64 -27.36 25.43
CA ILE A 67 16.57 -26.75 24.61
C ILE A 67 15.22 -27.37 24.97
N VAL A 68 14.20 -26.54 25.15
CA VAL A 68 12.80 -27.00 25.32
C VAL A 68 12.24 -27.49 23.98
N PRO A 69 11.61 -28.68 23.90
CA PRO A 69 10.99 -29.15 22.65
C PRO A 69 9.88 -28.23 22.13
N ALA A 70 9.72 -28.14 20.81
CA ALA A 70 8.57 -27.47 20.18
C ALA A 70 7.21 -28.14 20.50
N GLY A 71 7.24 -29.40 20.96
CA GLY A 71 6.12 -30.11 21.54
C GLY A 71 5.13 -30.72 20.55
N LYS A 72 3.85 -30.71 20.90
CA LYS A 72 2.76 -31.32 20.12
C LYS A 72 1.99 -30.25 19.33
N GLY A 73 1.36 -30.64 18.23
CA GLY A 73 0.48 -29.76 17.47
C GLY A 73 -0.69 -29.22 18.31
N ILE A 74 -1.16 -28.02 17.96
CA ILE A 74 -2.42 -27.48 18.48
C ILE A 74 -3.64 -28.21 17.88
N GLN A 75 -4.85 -27.88 18.32
CA GLN A 75 -6.07 -28.50 17.78
C GLN A 75 -6.14 -28.34 16.25
N ASN A 76 -6.45 -29.45 15.57
CA ASN A 76 -6.51 -29.58 14.10
C ASN A 76 -5.18 -29.32 13.36
N VAL A 77 -4.04 -29.21 14.05
CA VAL A 77 -2.71 -29.04 13.45
C VAL A 77 -1.84 -30.26 13.73
N GLN A 78 -1.27 -30.84 12.66
CA GLN A 78 -0.39 -32.02 12.73
C GLN A 78 1.05 -31.62 12.42
N LEU A 79 1.99 -32.09 13.25
CA LEU A 79 3.42 -31.90 13.02
C LEU A 79 4.01 -33.17 12.43
N PHE A 80 4.56 -33.08 11.23
CA PHE A 80 5.22 -34.19 10.57
C PHE A 80 6.73 -34.00 10.58
N ILE A 81 7.44 -34.86 11.30
CA ILE A 81 8.89 -35.03 11.14
C ILE A 81 9.08 -36.03 10.00
N VAL A 82 9.32 -35.52 8.78
CA VAL A 82 9.61 -36.36 7.61
C VAL A 82 11.11 -36.66 7.52
N ASN A 83 11.46 -37.82 6.97
CA ASN A 83 12.85 -38.16 6.73
C ASN A 83 13.44 -37.25 5.63
N ARG A 84 14.64 -36.72 5.89
CA ARG A 84 15.32 -35.72 5.05
C ARG A 84 15.83 -36.28 3.71
N GLU A 85 15.97 -37.58 3.60
CA GLU A 85 16.36 -38.28 2.37
C GLU A 85 15.13 -38.83 1.66
N ASP A 86 14.22 -39.50 2.40
CA ASP A 86 12.95 -39.99 1.88
C ASP A 86 11.76 -39.31 2.54
N HIS A 87 11.27 -38.26 1.88
CA HIS A 87 10.16 -37.43 2.37
C HIS A 87 8.78 -38.12 2.29
N THR A 88 8.70 -39.35 1.74
CA THR A 88 7.49 -40.19 1.81
C THR A 88 7.43 -40.99 3.12
N LYS A 89 8.55 -41.06 3.86
CA LYS A 89 8.63 -41.71 5.17
C LYS A 89 8.58 -40.65 6.27
N LEU A 90 7.71 -40.86 7.25
CA LEU A 90 7.83 -40.21 8.55
C LEU A 90 9.07 -40.76 9.27
N CYS A 91 9.80 -39.91 9.98
CA CYS A 91 10.80 -40.35 10.93
C CYS A 91 10.13 -41.18 12.03
N GLY A 92 10.71 -42.34 12.35
CA GLY A 92 10.25 -43.17 13.46
C GLY A 92 10.31 -42.42 14.80
N VAL A 93 9.53 -42.87 15.78
CA VAL A 93 9.49 -42.32 17.15
C VAL A 93 10.73 -42.78 17.91
N GLY A 94 11.89 -42.28 17.46
CA GLY A 94 13.21 -42.72 17.86
C GLY A 94 13.60 -44.11 17.33
N GLU A 95 14.88 -44.24 17.00
CA GLU A 95 15.66 -45.26 17.68
C GLU A 95 15.63 -44.85 19.18
N VAL A 96 14.88 -45.47 20.11
CA VAL A 96 14.19 -46.78 20.07
C VAL A 96 12.85 -46.76 20.86
N GLU A 97 11.80 -47.37 20.29
CA GLU A 97 10.54 -47.91 20.86
C GLU A 97 9.70 -47.15 21.94
N LYS A 98 8.43 -46.85 21.59
CA LYS A 98 7.22 -47.53 22.14
C LYS A 98 5.91 -46.97 21.55
N THR A 99 5.10 -47.80 20.89
CA THR A 99 3.93 -47.31 20.12
C THR A 99 2.78 -48.31 20.04
N LYS A 100 1.56 -47.86 20.41
CA LYS A 100 0.29 -48.32 19.79
C LYS A 100 -0.95 -47.46 20.02
N GLU A 101 -0.92 -46.49 20.94
CA GLU A 101 -2.09 -45.63 21.28
C GLU A 101 -2.13 -44.25 20.58
N LYS A 102 -1.10 -43.86 19.80
CA LYS A 102 -0.86 -42.43 19.48
C LYS A 102 -0.81 -42.04 18.00
N PHE A 103 -0.88 -42.98 17.06
CA PHE A 103 -0.80 -42.69 15.62
C PHE A 103 -1.77 -43.57 14.83
N LEU A 104 -2.34 -43.01 13.77
CA LEU A 104 -3.17 -43.71 12.78
C LEU A 104 -2.30 -44.09 11.57
N ASP A 105 -2.79 -45.04 10.77
CA ASP A 105 -2.05 -45.58 9.62
C ASP A 105 -1.90 -44.60 8.45
N ASN A 106 -0.91 -44.89 7.60
CA ASN A 106 -0.36 -44.05 6.54
C ASN A 106 -1.38 -43.59 5.48
N TRP A 107 -1.29 -42.31 5.08
CA TRP A 107 -2.14 -41.68 4.06
C TRP A 107 -1.40 -41.17 2.80
N PHE A 108 -0.16 -41.59 2.56
CA PHE A 108 0.50 -41.42 1.25
C PHE A 108 -0.11 -42.37 0.22
N VAL A 109 -1.22 -41.96 -0.38
CA VAL A 109 -1.94 -42.68 -1.45
C VAL A 109 -1.80 -41.91 -2.77
N ASP A 110 -1.88 -42.62 -3.90
CA ASP A 110 -1.86 -42.04 -5.26
C ASP A 110 -2.85 -40.85 -5.36
N ASN A 111 -2.45 -39.78 -6.05
CA ASN A 111 -3.32 -38.63 -6.30
C ASN A 111 -4.65 -39.02 -6.98
N LYS A 112 -4.67 -40.10 -7.78
CA LYS A 112 -5.91 -40.72 -8.28
C LYS A 112 -6.83 -41.20 -7.18
N ILE A 113 -6.29 -41.80 -6.13
CA ILE A 113 -7.08 -42.34 -5.00
C ILE A 113 -7.56 -41.19 -4.09
N TRP A 114 -6.81 -40.09 -4.01
CA TRP A 114 -7.31 -38.85 -3.42
C TRP A 114 -8.49 -38.28 -4.22
N VAL A 115 -8.37 -38.18 -5.54
CA VAL A 115 -9.47 -37.76 -6.45
C VAL A 115 -10.66 -38.73 -6.37
N GLU A 116 -10.45 -40.04 -6.29
CA GLU A 116 -11.52 -41.04 -6.13
C GLU A 116 -12.16 -41.05 -4.73
N ALA A 117 -11.46 -40.60 -3.68
CA ALA A 117 -12.01 -40.47 -2.34
C ALA A 117 -12.85 -39.18 -2.24
N ASP A 118 -12.29 -38.07 -2.75
CA ASP A 118 -12.94 -36.77 -2.83
C ASP A 118 -14.22 -36.83 -3.68
N ASN A 119 -14.17 -37.46 -4.86
CA ASN A 119 -15.35 -37.73 -5.70
C ASN A 119 -16.42 -38.63 -5.06
N LYS A 120 -16.15 -39.31 -3.93
CA LYS A 120 -17.15 -40.13 -3.19
C LYS A 120 -17.87 -39.34 -2.08
N VAL A 121 -17.37 -38.16 -1.71
CA VAL A 121 -18.00 -37.25 -0.74
C VAL A 121 -18.36 -35.89 -1.34
N ALA A 122 -17.95 -35.62 -2.58
CA ALA A 122 -18.33 -34.43 -3.34
C ALA A 122 -19.84 -34.30 -3.52
N ASP A 123 -20.36 -33.08 -3.37
CA ASP A 123 -21.71 -32.70 -3.79
C ASP A 123 -21.63 -31.69 -4.96
N PRO A 124 -21.78 -32.15 -6.21
CA PRO A 124 -21.73 -31.27 -7.39
C PRO A 124 -22.80 -30.17 -7.42
N ALA A 125 -23.86 -30.26 -6.61
CA ALA A 125 -24.87 -29.21 -6.51
C ALA A 125 -24.45 -28.04 -5.59
N ASN A 126 -23.54 -28.29 -4.64
CA ASN A 126 -23.07 -27.29 -3.67
C ASN A 126 -21.59 -26.90 -3.83
N GLU A 127 -20.81 -27.64 -4.63
CA GLU A 127 -19.35 -27.45 -4.76
C GLU A 127 -18.88 -27.09 -6.19
N PRO A 128 -19.41 -26.04 -6.85
CA PRO A 128 -19.07 -25.69 -8.23
C PRO A 128 -17.59 -25.31 -8.44
N TRP A 129 -16.91 -24.87 -7.37
CA TRP A 129 -15.48 -24.56 -7.34
C TRP A 129 -14.58 -25.76 -7.72
N ARG A 130 -15.09 -27.00 -7.62
CA ARG A 130 -14.34 -28.23 -7.92
C ARG A 130 -13.79 -28.29 -9.34
N THR A 131 -14.45 -27.68 -10.32
CA THR A 131 -13.98 -27.64 -11.72
C THR A 131 -12.69 -26.82 -11.91
N TYR A 132 -12.34 -25.98 -10.94
CA TYR A 132 -11.14 -25.12 -10.96
C TYR A 132 -10.03 -25.59 -10.01
N TYR A 133 -10.31 -26.52 -9.10
CA TYR A 133 -9.34 -27.02 -8.12
C TYR A 133 -8.28 -27.93 -8.79
N LYS A 134 -7.00 -27.65 -8.52
CA LYS A 134 -5.84 -28.38 -9.09
C LYS A 134 -4.78 -28.80 -8.06
N GLY A 135 -5.20 -28.99 -6.80
CA GLY A 135 -4.34 -29.43 -5.70
C GLY A 135 -3.56 -28.31 -4.98
N PRO A 136 -2.83 -28.63 -3.89
CA PRO A 136 -2.21 -27.66 -2.99
C PRO A 136 -1.03 -26.89 -3.59
N ARG A 137 -0.82 -25.63 -3.17
CA ARG A 137 0.24 -24.73 -3.66
C ARG A 137 0.62 -23.66 -2.61
N ASP A 138 1.85 -23.69 -2.10
CA ASP A 138 2.33 -22.71 -1.10
C ASP A 138 3.74 -22.18 -1.42
N ARG A 139 3.89 -20.95 -1.96
CA ARG A 139 5.13 -20.11 -1.91
C ARG A 139 4.85 -18.60 -2.09
N GLN A 140 3.97 -18.05 -1.26
CA GLN A 140 3.66 -16.61 -1.24
C GLN A 140 4.76 -15.80 -0.52
N ILE A 141 5.07 -14.61 -1.02
CA ILE A 141 5.89 -13.58 -0.34
C ILE A 141 5.25 -12.19 -0.46
N LYS A 142 5.67 -11.22 0.37
CA LYS A 142 5.30 -9.79 0.24
C LYS A 142 6.50 -8.96 -0.21
N ILE A 143 6.35 -8.12 -1.25
CA ILE A 143 7.35 -7.16 -1.72
C ILE A 143 6.67 -5.82 -2.02
N ARG A 144 7.21 -4.71 -1.50
CA ARG A 144 6.76 -3.32 -1.79
C ARG A 144 5.22 -3.13 -1.69
N GLY A 145 4.57 -3.87 -0.77
CA GLY A 145 3.12 -3.88 -0.53
C GLY A 145 2.33 -5.00 -1.25
N PHE A 146 2.88 -5.61 -2.30
CA PHE A 146 2.21 -6.63 -3.10
C PHE A 146 2.48 -8.05 -2.59
N ARG A 147 1.48 -8.94 -2.68
CA ARG A 147 1.64 -10.39 -2.48
C ARG A 147 1.99 -11.03 -3.82
N ILE A 148 2.99 -11.92 -3.84
CA ILE A 148 3.57 -12.51 -5.05
C ILE A 148 3.81 -14.01 -4.83
N GLU A 149 3.37 -14.85 -5.77
CA GLU A 149 3.63 -16.29 -5.76
C GLU A 149 4.93 -16.61 -6.51
N LEU A 150 5.99 -17.01 -5.80
CA LEU A 150 7.26 -17.40 -6.44
C LEU A 150 7.10 -18.62 -7.36
N ASN A 151 6.13 -19.49 -7.05
CA ASN A 151 5.79 -20.64 -7.88
C ASN A 151 5.09 -20.24 -9.20
N GLU A 152 4.44 -19.09 -9.28
CA GLU A 152 3.78 -18.59 -10.49
C GLU A 152 4.82 -18.06 -11.49
N ILE A 153 5.78 -17.25 -11.01
CA ILE A 153 6.94 -16.80 -11.81
C ILE A 153 7.70 -18.02 -12.34
N ASP A 154 8.02 -18.97 -11.44
CA ASP A 154 8.66 -20.24 -11.78
C ASP A 154 7.89 -21.09 -12.81
N SER A 155 6.56 -21.01 -12.83
CA SER A 155 5.74 -21.80 -13.76
C SER A 155 5.65 -21.14 -15.14
N ASN A 156 5.58 -19.81 -15.19
CA ASN A 156 5.64 -19.06 -16.45
C ASN A 156 7.04 -19.17 -17.09
N LEU A 157 8.10 -19.07 -16.30
CA LEU A 157 9.48 -19.26 -16.76
C LEU A 157 9.70 -20.64 -17.41
N ARG A 158 9.28 -21.74 -16.76
CA ARG A 158 9.33 -23.10 -17.36
C ARG A 158 8.36 -23.31 -18.53
N GLY A 159 7.48 -22.35 -18.78
CA GLY A 159 6.64 -22.31 -19.97
C GLY A 159 7.33 -21.71 -21.20
N TYR A 160 8.55 -21.19 -21.06
CA TYR A 160 9.31 -20.61 -22.17
C TYR A 160 10.33 -21.59 -22.75
N HIS A 161 10.32 -21.75 -24.08
CA HIS A 161 11.12 -22.74 -24.81
C HIS A 161 12.64 -22.65 -24.56
N LEU A 162 13.17 -21.45 -24.32
CA LEU A 162 14.58 -21.25 -24.00
C LEU A 162 14.97 -21.61 -22.55
N VAL A 163 14.02 -21.93 -21.66
CA VAL A 163 14.26 -22.19 -20.23
C VAL A 163 14.12 -23.68 -19.92
N ARG A 164 15.25 -24.36 -19.70
CA ARG A 164 15.25 -25.77 -19.26
C ARG A 164 14.83 -25.92 -17.80
N GLU A 165 15.42 -25.10 -16.94
CA GLU A 165 15.16 -25.09 -15.50
C GLU A 165 15.18 -23.65 -14.98
N CYS A 166 14.39 -23.36 -13.95
CA CYS A 166 14.48 -22.09 -13.25
C CYS A 166 14.20 -22.22 -11.76
N LYS A 167 14.71 -21.25 -10.98
CA LYS A 167 14.25 -20.99 -9.63
C LYS A 167 14.23 -19.50 -9.30
N THR A 168 13.11 -19.01 -8.82
CA THR A 168 12.93 -17.63 -8.37
C THR A 168 13.00 -17.56 -6.84
N LEU A 169 13.76 -16.58 -6.33
CA LEU A 169 13.94 -16.30 -4.90
C LEU A 169 13.76 -14.81 -4.61
N LEU A 170 13.44 -14.51 -3.36
CA LEU A 170 13.66 -13.19 -2.78
C LEU A 170 15.12 -13.11 -2.30
N ARG A 171 15.85 -12.08 -2.75
CA ARG A 171 17.14 -11.68 -2.19
C ARG A 171 17.02 -10.28 -1.58
N ARG A 172 18.03 -9.87 -0.82
CA ARG A 172 18.25 -8.47 -0.45
C ARG A 172 19.45 -7.96 -1.24
N ASP A 173 19.39 -6.73 -1.72
CA ASP A 173 20.52 -6.09 -2.40
C ASP A 173 21.52 -5.48 -1.38
N ARG A 174 22.51 -4.72 -1.87
CA ARG A 174 23.49 -4.00 -1.04
C ARG A 174 22.88 -2.95 -0.10
N ASN A 175 21.65 -2.51 -0.36
CA ASN A 175 20.89 -1.53 0.42
C ASN A 175 19.83 -2.21 1.33
N GLU A 176 19.93 -3.53 1.48
CA GLU A 176 18.94 -4.43 2.07
C GLU A 176 17.56 -4.50 1.37
N GLU A 177 17.37 -3.91 0.18
CA GLU A 177 16.06 -3.87 -0.48
C GLU A 177 15.59 -5.26 -0.96
N PRO A 178 14.37 -5.70 -0.60
CA PRO A 178 13.83 -7.00 -0.99
C PRO A 178 13.53 -7.06 -2.49
N THR A 179 14.33 -7.83 -3.22
CA THR A 179 14.37 -7.85 -4.70
C THR A 179 14.18 -9.25 -5.27
N LEU A 180 13.40 -9.37 -6.35
CA LEU A 180 13.17 -10.65 -7.06
C LEU A 180 14.36 -11.03 -7.94
N VAL A 181 14.81 -12.28 -7.79
CA VAL A 181 15.92 -12.87 -8.55
C VAL A 181 15.49 -14.21 -9.12
N SER A 182 15.55 -14.36 -10.45
CA SER A 182 15.30 -15.64 -11.14
C SER A 182 16.60 -16.24 -11.66
N TYR A 183 16.96 -17.38 -11.11
CA TYR A 183 18.02 -18.25 -11.59
C TYR A 183 17.49 -19.10 -12.74
N ILE A 184 18.20 -19.16 -13.85
CA ILE A 184 17.77 -19.84 -15.08
C ILE A 184 18.90 -20.73 -15.60
N ILE A 185 18.57 -21.95 -16.04
CA ILE A 185 19.41 -22.70 -16.96
C ILE A 185 18.75 -22.63 -18.35
N PRO A 186 19.46 -22.12 -19.36
CA PRO A 186 19.01 -22.17 -20.75
C PRO A 186 18.85 -23.59 -21.28
N GLU A 187 17.91 -23.80 -22.19
CA GLU A 187 17.93 -24.97 -23.06
C GLU A 187 18.85 -24.68 -24.26
N LEU A 188 20.00 -25.35 -24.31
CA LEU A 188 21.09 -25.01 -25.22
C LEU A 188 20.76 -25.35 -26.68
N GLN A 189 19.93 -26.37 -26.90
CA GLN A 189 19.49 -26.72 -28.25
C GLN A 189 18.57 -25.65 -28.84
N GLU A 190 17.59 -25.19 -28.07
CA GLU A 190 16.68 -24.12 -28.49
C GLU A 190 17.36 -22.74 -28.53
N TRP A 191 18.32 -22.48 -27.65
CA TRP A 191 19.18 -21.28 -27.73
C TRP A 191 19.92 -21.20 -29.07
N THR A 192 20.50 -22.32 -29.52
CA THR A 192 21.22 -22.39 -30.80
C THR A 192 20.27 -22.16 -31.99
N ASN A 193 19.06 -22.72 -31.93
CA ASN A 193 18.01 -22.49 -32.94
C ASN A 193 17.60 -21.00 -32.98
N TRP A 194 17.28 -20.42 -31.82
CA TRP A 194 16.81 -19.04 -31.67
C TRP A 194 17.85 -18.02 -32.15
N LEU A 195 19.14 -18.23 -31.85
CA LEU A 195 20.21 -17.39 -32.38
C LEU A 195 20.24 -17.40 -33.92
N ALA A 196 20.14 -18.58 -34.54
CA ALA A 196 20.13 -18.72 -35.99
C ALA A 196 18.90 -18.03 -36.64
N ASP A 197 17.71 -18.19 -36.05
CA ASP A 197 16.48 -17.54 -36.51
C ASP A 197 16.54 -15.99 -36.40
N HIS A 198 17.30 -15.46 -35.45
CA HIS A 198 17.52 -14.01 -35.26
C HIS A 198 18.77 -13.47 -35.97
N GLY A 199 19.54 -14.32 -36.66
CA GLY A 199 20.76 -13.93 -37.38
C GLY A 199 21.92 -13.51 -36.45
N LEU A 200 21.99 -14.10 -35.26
CA LEU A 200 22.99 -13.83 -34.23
C LEU A 200 24.00 -14.99 -34.10
N GLU A 201 25.25 -14.67 -33.76
CA GLU A 201 26.28 -15.65 -33.38
C GLU A 201 26.29 -15.85 -31.86
N ASP A 202 26.59 -17.07 -31.38
CA ASP A 202 26.68 -17.36 -29.95
C ASP A 202 27.98 -16.80 -29.35
N ILE A 203 27.92 -16.31 -28.11
CA ILE A 203 29.07 -15.70 -27.45
C ILE A 203 29.84 -16.78 -26.68
N GLU A 204 31.09 -17.04 -27.09
CA GLU A 204 32.00 -17.91 -26.34
C GLU A 204 32.43 -17.26 -25.01
N GLU A 205 31.63 -17.51 -23.97
CA GLU A 205 31.89 -17.13 -22.58
C GLU A 205 32.16 -18.40 -21.76
N GLU A 206 33.37 -18.56 -21.20
CA GLU A 206 33.69 -19.66 -20.26
C GLU A 206 32.85 -19.59 -18.96
N GLY A 207 32.44 -18.36 -18.61
CA GLY A 207 31.63 -18.04 -17.43
C GLY A 207 32.47 -17.77 -16.19
N THR A 208 31.80 -17.33 -15.12
CA THR A 208 32.42 -17.04 -13.81
C THR A 208 32.04 -18.13 -12.80
N GLU A 209 33.02 -18.83 -12.24
CA GLU A 209 32.78 -19.75 -11.12
C GLU A 209 32.38 -18.95 -9.85
N ILE A 210 31.19 -19.21 -9.33
CA ILE A 210 30.74 -18.68 -8.04
C ILE A 210 30.25 -19.84 -7.16
N GLY A 211 31.16 -20.36 -6.35
CA GLY A 211 30.92 -21.52 -5.50
C GLY A 211 30.67 -22.79 -6.33
N PRO A 212 29.53 -23.49 -6.18
CA PRO A 212 29.28 -24.76 -6.88
C PRO A 212 28.85 -24.62 -8.35
N VAL A 213 28.65 -23.41 -8.88
CA VAL A 213 28.08 -23.14 -10.22
C VAL A 213 28.93 -22.19 -11.05
N ILE A 214 28.79 -22.28 -12.38
CA ILE A 214 29.28 -21.28 -13.32
C ILE A 214 28.11 -20.37 -13.69
N VAL A 215 28.32 -19.06 -13.60
CA VAL A 215 27.40 -18.00 -14.03
C VAL A 215 27.84 -17.50 -15.41
N TYR A 216 26.88 -17.15 -16.28
CA TYR A 216 27.13 -16.57 -17.61
C TYR A 216 26.53 -15.15 -17.72
N PRO A 217 27.27 -14.10 -17.32
CA PRO A 217 26.78 -12.71 -17.37
C PRO A 217 26.50 -12.18 -18.79
N LYS A 218 27.26 -12.61 -19.81
CA LYS A 218 27.20 -12.01 -21.15
C LYS A 218 26.48 -12.88 -22.17
N ARG A 219 26.70 -14.20 -22.19
CA ARG A 219 26.25 -15.09 -23.27
C ARG A 219 24.74 -15.12 -23.48
N PHE A 220 23.98 -15.42 -22.44
CA PHE A 220 22.51 -15.55 -22.53
C PHE A 220 21.78 -14.23 -22.33
N ARG A 221 22.45 -13.10 -22.50
CA ARG A 221 21.87 -11.78 -22.25
C ARG A 221 20.75 -11.38 -23.23
N PRO A 222 20.76 -11.74 -24.54
CA PRO A 222 19.61 -11.50 -25.41
C PRO A 222 18.31 -12.16 -24.92
N MET A 223 18.41 -13.38 -24.38
CA MET A 223 17.29 -14.12 -23.75
C MET A 223 16.70 -13.38 -22.52
N GLN A 224 17.41 -12.39 -21.94
CA GLN A 224 16.91 -11.58 -20.82
C GLN A 224 15.80 -10.60 -21.23
N MET A 225 15.70 -10.24 -22.51
CA MET A 225 14.59 -9.42 -23.03
C MET A 225 13.37 -10.32 -23.27
N GLU A 226 13.56 -11.37 -24.08
CA GLU A 226 12.59 -12.44 -24.37
C GLU A 226 11.86 -12.95 -23.12
N VAL A 227 12.60 -13.37 -22.11
CA VAL A 227 12.05 -13.91 -20.86
C VAL A 227 11.32 -12.84 -20.06
N ARG A 228 11.79 -11.60 -20.08
CA ARG A 228 11.16 -10.49 -19.35
C ARG A 228 9.83 -10.10 -19.98
N ASP A 229 9.75 -10.02 -21.31
CA ASP A 229 8.51 -9.69 -22.00
C ASP A 229 7.51 -10.86 -22.04
N HIS A 230 8.01 -12.10 -22.03
CA HIS A 230 7.19 -13.29 -21.75
C HIS A 230 6.53 -13.22 -20.35
N LEU A 231 7.23 -12.72 -19.34
CA LEU A 231 6.65 -12.51 -18.00
C LEU A 231 5.75 -11.27 -17.94
N ARG A 232 6.12 -10.13 -18.53
CA ARG A 232 5.31 -8.89 -18.56
C ARG A 232 3.94 -9.08 -19.22
N SER A 233 3.85 -9.97 -20.20
CA SER A 233 2.59 -10.32 -20.88
C SER A 233 1.70 -11.29 -20.07
N ARG A 234 2.15 -11.77 -18.89
CA ARG A 234 1.46 -12.77 -18.06
C ARG A 234 1.35 -12.40 -16.57
N LEU A 235 2.23 -11.52 -16.08
CA LEU A 235 2.34 -11.10 -14.68
C LEU A 235 2.25 -9.57 -14.55
N PRO A 236 1.68 -9.04 -13.45
CA PRO A 236 1.81 -7.63 -13.10
C PRO A 236 3.28 -7.21 -12.99
N ALA A 237 3.59 -5.94 -13.28
CA ALA A 237 4.97 -5.43 -13.32
C ALA A 237 5.78 -5.68 -12.02
N TYR A 238 5.14 -5.72 -10.86
CA TYR A 238 5.79 -6.03 -9.57
C TYR A 238 6.15 -7.52 -9.39
N GLY A 239 5.56 -8.42 -10.18
CA GLY A 239 5.87 -9.87 -10.20
C GLY A 239 6.95 -10.24 -11.21
N VAL A 240 7.42 -9.30 -12.03
CA VAL A 240 8.54 -9.53 -12.96
C VAL A 240 9.87 -9.43 -12.20
N PRO A 241 10.77 -10.43 -12.30
CA PRO A 241 12.08 -10.38 -11.66
C PRO A 241 12.92 -9.18 -12.08
N THR A 242 13.61 -8.57 -11.12
CA THR A 242 14.56 -7.48 -11.38
C THR A 242 15.87 -8.03 -11.95
N TYR A 243 16.33 -9.17 -11.43
CA TYR A 243 17.56 -9.83 -11.87
C TYR A 243 17.26 -11.22 -12.43
N PHE A 244 17.90 -11.52 -13.56
CA PHE A 244 17.93 -12.85 -14.17
C PHE A 244 19.39 -13.32 -14.19
N ILE A 245 19.66 -14.52 -13.69
CA ILE A 245 21.02 -15.06 -13.52
C ILE A 245 21.09 -16.41 -14.24
N TYR A 246 21.91 -16.48 -15.28
CA TYR A 246 22.08 -17.68 -16.10
C TYR A 246 23.18 -18.58 -15.53
N LEU A 247 22.87 -19.86 -15.33
CA LEU A 247 23.73 -20.85 -14.68
C LEU A 247 23.97 -22.06 -15.58
N ASN A 248 25.13 -22.73 -15.42
CA ASN A 248 25.37 -24.03 -16.06
C ASN A 248 24.54 -25.19 -15.45
N LYS A 249 24.24 -25.11 -14.15
CA LYS A 249 23.44 -26.10 -13.40
C LYS A 249 22.80 -25.45 -12.17
N MET A 250 21.70 -26.01 -11.68
CA MET A 250 21.23 -25.72 -10.33
C MET A 250 22.18 -26.39 -9.32
N PRO A 251 22.60 -25.71 -8.24
CA PRO A 251 23.36 -26.34 -7.18
C PRO A 251 22.42 -27.30 -6.44
N LEU A 252 22.87 -28.53 -6.18
CA LEU A 252 22.12 -29.51 -5.41
C LEU A 252 22.82 -29.80 -4.08
N ASN A 253 22.04 -29.87 -3.01
CA ASN A 253 22.53 -30.32 -1.71
C ASN A 253 22.69 -31.86 -1.69
N PRO A 254 23.30 -32.45 -0.64
CA PRO A 254 23.52 -33.90 -0.56
C PRO A 254 22.25 -34.77 -0.65
N ASN A 255 21.06 -34.17 -0.49
CA ASN A 255 19.76 -34.82 -0.58
C ASN A 255 19.09 -34.63 -1.97
N GLY A 256 19.85 -34.19 -2.99
CA GLY A 256 19.38 -34.03 -4.37
C GLY A 256 18.41 -32.86 -4.61
N LYS A 257 18.24 -31.96 -3.64
CA LYS A 257 17.34 -30.79 -3.74
C LYS A 257 18.13 -29.51 -4.06
N ILE A 258 17.50 -28.58 -4.78
CA ILE A 258 18.11 -27.27 -5.13
C ILE A 258 18.56 -26.54 -3.86
N ASP A 259 19.87 -26.26 -3.79
CA ASP A 259 20.53 -25.64 -2.66
C ASP A 259 20.39 -24.11 -2.72
N SER A 260 19.19 -23.63 -2.34
CA SER A 260 18.82 -22.21 -2.43
C SER A 260 19.71 -21.24 -1.64
N PRO A 261 20.32 -21.62 -0.49
CA PRO A 261 21.39 -20.84 0.13
C PRO A 261 22.62 -20.64 -0.76
N ASN A 262 23.04 -21.67 -1.50
CA ASN A 262 24.24 -21.65 -2.35
C ASN A 262 24.01 -21.18 -3.80
N LEU A 263 22.80 -20.67 -4.12
CA LEU A 263 22.56 -19.95 -5.38
C LEU A 263 23.20 -18.54 -5.30
N PRO A 264 24.10 -18.16 -6.22
CA PRO A 264 24.93 -16.96 -6.09
C PRO A 264 24.09 -15.68 -6.11
N PHE A 265 24.55 -14.61 -5.46
CA PHE A 265 23.99 -13.28 -5.71
C PHE A 265 25.16 -12.40 -6.18
N PRO A 266 25.23 -12.04 -7.47
CA PRO A 266 26.35 -11.30 -7.97
C PRO A 266 26.33 -9.89 -7.38
N ASP A 267 27.48 -9.47 -6.89
CA ASP A 267 27.68 -8.15 -6.34
C ASP A 267 27.45 -7.10 -7.44
N ALA A 268 26.99 -5.88 -7.12
CA ALA A 268 26.50 -4.95 -8.16
C ALA A 268 27.55 -4.58 -9.24
N ALA A 269 28.84 -4.71 -8.93
CA ALA A 269 29.97 -4.53 -9.86
C ALA A 269 30.26 -5.74 -10.77
N LEU A 270 29.65 -6.91 -10.51
CA LEU A 270 29.66 -8.10 -11.37
C LEU A 270 28.46 -8.14 -12.33
N ILE A 271 27.41 -7.36 -12.05
CA ILE A 271 26.23 -7.19 -12.93
C ILE A 271 26.38 -5.95 -13.82
N SER A 272 27.14 -4.93 -13.37
CA SER A 272 27.37 -3.72 -14.15
C SER A 272 28.07 -4.04 -15.47
N GLU A 273 27.31 -3.91 -16.55
CA GLU A 273 27.75 -4.09 -17.92
C GLU A 273 29.00 -3.25 -18.24
N GLU A 274 30.08 -3.90 -18.69
CA GLU A 274 31.20 -3.19 -19.30
C GLU A 274 30.73 -2.61 -20.65
N ALA A 275 30.84 -1.30 -20.83
CA ALA A 275 30.41 -0.63 -22.05
C ALA A 275 31.18 -1.16 -23.27
N SER A 276 30.46 -1.65 -24.28
CA SER A 276 31.05 -2.11 -25.53
C SER A 276 31.71 -0.95 -26.28
N GLU A 277 32.52 -1.25 -27.30
CA GLU A 277 33.03 -0.20 -28.20
C GLU A 277 31.90 0.62 -28.83
N GLU A 278 30.75 0.02 -29.13
CA GLU A 278 29.60 0.74 -29.70
C GLU A 278 28.94 1.65 -28.66
N ASP A 279 28.84 1.19 -27.41
CA ASP A 279 28.26 2.00 -26.34
C ASP A 279 29.20 3.12 -25.90
N LEU A 280 30.52 2.92 -25.99
CA LEU A 280 31.50 4.01 -25.83
C LEU A 280 31.40 5.05 -26.96
N LYS A 281 31.25 4.61 -28.23
CA LYS A 281 31.01 5.52 -29.37
C LYS A 281 29.66 6.26 -29.25
N ARG A 282 28.62 5.57 -28.77
CA ARG A 282 27.28 6.12 -28.47
C ARG A 282 27.35 7.15 -27.33
N TRP A 283 28.07 6.81 -26.26
CA TRP A 283 28.33 7.67 -25.11
C TRP A 283 29.08 8.93 -25.51
N GLU A 284 30.11 8.84 -26.35
CA GLU A 284 30.81 10.02 -26.87
C GLU A 284 29.83 10.98 -27.58
N ALA A 285 28.90 10.45 -28.38
CA ALA A 285 27.86 11.22 -29.08
C ALA A 285 26.75 11.82 -28.18
N PHE A 286 26.58 11.39 -26.93
CA PHE A 286 25.58 11.98 -26.01
C PHE A 286 25.88 13.47 -25.72
N SER A 287 24.82 14.27 -25.58
CA SER A 287 24.95 15.63 -25.05
C SER A 287 25.54 15.65 -23.64
N LYS A 288 26.00 16.83 -23.18
CA LYS A 288 26.48 16.99 -21.80
C LYS A 288 25.40 16.60 -20.78
N THR A 289 24.15 16.97 -21.05
CA THR A 289 23.03 16.74 -20.13
C THR A 289 22.50 15.29 -20.18
N GLU A 290 22.62 14.57 -21.30
CA GLU A 290 22.38 13.12 -21.33
C GLU A 290 23.43 12.36 -20.51
N LYS A 291 24.72 12.72 -20.63
CA LYS A 291 25.79 12.16 -19.78
C LYS A 291 25.55 12.44 -18.28
N GLU A 292 25.25 13.70 -17.95
CA GLU A 292 25.01 14.15 -16.56
C GLU A 292 23.76 13.52 -15.93
N MET A 293 22.73 13.20 -16.72
CA MET A 293 21.57 12.43 -16.26
C MET A 293 21.88 10.94 -16.12
N ALA A 294 22.56 10.32 -17.08
CA ALA A 294 22.94 8.91 -17.03
C ALA A 294 23.83 8.59 -15.81
N GLU A 295 24.76 9.49 -15.46
CA GLU A 295 25.59 9.37 -14.25
C GLU A 295 24.78 9.50 -12.95
N GLN A 296 23.76 10.37 -12.91
CA GLN A 296 22.83 10.43 -11.77
C GLN A 296 21.91 9.20 -11.70
N TRP A 297 21.47 8.64 -12.83
CA TRP A 297 20.71 7.38 -12.86
C TRP A 297 21.55 6.23 -12.29
N ALA A 298 22.80 6.08 -12.75
CA ALA A 298 23.73 5.07 -12.24
C ALA A 298 24.11 5.24 -10.76
N THR A 299 24.02 6.47 -10.23
CA THR A 299 24.23 6.75 -8.80
C THR A 299 23.03 6.35 -7.94
N LEU A 300 21.81 6.38 -8.49
CA LEU A 300 20.55 6.09 -7.78
C LEU A 300 20.05 4.66 -7.99
N ILE A 301 20.34 4.05 -9.14
CA ILE A 301 19.91 2.71 -9.53
C ILE A 301 21.12 1.77 -9.41
N GLY A 302 21.13 0.94 -8.36
CA GLY A 302 22.23 0.02 -8.09
C GLY A 302 22.49 -0.96 -9.22
N GLY A 303 23.75 -1.03 -9.68
CA GLY A 303 24.20 -1.96 -10.75
C GLY A 303 24.05 -1.43 -12.18
N LEU A 304 23.42 -0.26 -12.38
CA LEU A 304 23.30 0.37 -13.69
C LEU A 304 24.62 1.05 -14.10
N ASN A 305 25.11 0.78 -15.31
CA ASN A 305 26.22 1.56 -15.88
C ASN A 305 25.68 2.72 -16.71
N ALA A 306 26.05 3.96 -16.36
CA ALA A 306 25.69 5.17 -17.11
C ALA A 306 26.04 5.06 -18.60
N ARG A 307 27.16 4.40 -18.93
CA ARG A 307 27.72 4.32 -20.28
C ARG A 307 27.00 3.35 -21.23
N THR A 308 26.10 2.52 -20.73
CA THR A 308 25.35 1.54 -21.56
C THR A 308 23.87 1.90 -21.72
N LEU A 309 23.42 2.96 -21.03
CA LEU A 309 22.15 3.60 -21.32
C LEU A 309 22.11 4.10 -22.78
N ARG A 310 20.90 4.11 -23.34
CA ARG A 310 20.59 4.66 -24.66
C ARG A 310 19.71 5.92 -24.50
N PRO A 311 19.59 6.79 -25.51
CA PRO A 311 18.74 7.98 -25.40
C PRO A 311 17.26 7.62 -25.13
N ASP A 312 16.83 6.46 -25.63
CA ASP A 312 15.52 5.84 -25.47
C ASP A 312 15.37 4.96 -24.21
N SER A 313 16.42 4.81 -23.39
CA SER A 313 16.31 4.05 -22.12
C SER A 313 15.38 4.74 -21.13
N ASP A 314 14.38 4.00 -20.65
CA ASP A 314 13.37 4.46 -19.69
C ASP A 314 13.85 4.32 -18.23
N PHE A 315 13.58 5.34 -17.40
CA PHE A 315 14.00 5.37 -16.00
C PHE A 315 13.42 4.23 -15.16
N PHE A 316 12.14 3.90 -15.35
CA PHE A 316 11.43 2.88 -14.58
C PHE A 316 11.77 1.47 -15.07
N GLU A 317 11.92 1.26 -16.38
CA GLU A 317 12.42 -0.01 -16.93
C GLU A 317 13.86 -0.31 -16.52
N SER A 318 14.68 0.72 -16.34
CA SER A 318 16.05 0.61 -15.83
C SER A 318 16.12 0.21 -14.34
N GLY A 319 14.99 0.18 -13.62
CA GLY A 319 14.90 -0.15 -12.19
C GLY A 319 14.48 1.01 -11.29
N GLY A 320 14.28 2.20 -11.84
CA GLY A 320 13.77 3.37 -11.14
C GLY A 320 12.34 3.17 -10.59
N HIS A 321 12.01 3.89 -9.53
CA HIS A 321 10.67 3.93 -8.94
C HIS A 321 10.40 5.30 -8.30
N SER A 322 9.17 5.54 -7.84
CA SER A 322 8.67 6.84 -7.36
C SER A 322 9.58 7.56 -6.35
N LEU A 323 10.31 6.81 -5.52
CA LEU A 323 11.26 7.33 -4.54
C LEU A 323 12.57 7.79 -5.20
N LEU A 324 13.18 6.94 -6.03
CA LEU A 324 14.39 7.28 -6.80
C LEU A 324 14.10 8.42 -7.79
N ALA A 325 12.89 8.48 -8.35
CA ALA A 325 12.43 9.60 -9.18
C ALA A 325 12.43 10.93 -8.41
N GLN A 326 11.95 10.94 -7.15
CA GLN A 326 11.99 12.14 -6.30
C GLN A 326 13.43 12.53 -5.92
N GLN A 327 14.32 11.55 -5.67
CA GLN A 327 15.74 11.80 -5.41
C GLN A 327 16.49 12.32 -6.65
N LEU A 328 16.17 11.80 -7.84
CA LEU A 328 16.69 12.29 -9.12
C LEU A 328 16.31 13.75 -9.36
N LEU A 329 15.03 14.10 -9.21
CA LEU A 329 14.56 15.48 -9.38
C LEU A 329 15.16 16.44 -8.34
N LEU A 330 15.41 15.97 -7.11
CA LEU A 330 16.16 16.69 -6.09
C LEU A 330 17.61 16.96 -6.50
N ASN A 331 18.31 15.95 -7.02
CA ASN A 331 19.69 16.08 -7.48
C ASN A 331 19.80 16.99 -8.71
N ILE A 332 18.84 16.92 -9.64
CA ILE A 332 18.68 17.87 -10.75
C ILE A 332 18.52 19.30 -10.23
N ARG A 333 17.61 19.53 -9.27
CA ARG A 333 17.37 20.86 -8.67
C ARG A 333 18.61 21.42 -7.98
N LYS A 334 19.26 20.59 -7.16
CA LYS A 334 20.39 20.97 -6.29
C LYS A 334 21.68 21.20 -7.07
N ASN A 335 21.99 20.32 -8.02
CA ASN A 335 23.26 20.34 -8.75
C ASN A 335 23.19 21.23 -9.98
N LEU A 336 22.02 21.30 -10.65
CA LEU A 336 21.88 21.93 -11.97
C LEU A 336 21.05 23.23 -11.94
N GLY A 337 20.35 23.52 -10.85
CA GLY A 337 19.48 24.70 -10.69
C GLY A 337 18.11 24.59 -11.36
N VAL A 338 17.73 23.41 -11.84
CA VAL A 338 16.60 23.16 -12.74
C VAL A 338 15.42 22.51 -12.00
N ASN A 339 14.17 22.93 -12.26
CA ASN A 339 12.99 22.42 -11.56
C ASN A 339 12.09 21.62 -12.51
N VAL A 340 12.52 20.39 -12.83
CA VAL A 340 11.70 19.40 -13.57
C VAL A 340 10.55 18.91 -12.67
N SER A 341 9.32 18.86 -13.21
CA SER A 341 8.18 18.35 -12.46
C SER A 341 8.09 16.82 -12.53
N ILE A 342 7.66 16.19 -11.43
CA ILE A 342 7.44 14.74 -11.38
C ILE A 342 6.44 14.27 -12.45
N SER A 343 5.43 15.08 -12.76
CA SER A 343 4.46 14.81 -13.83
C SER A 343 5.10 14.72 -15.21
N SER A 344 6.18 15.46 -15.48
CA SER A 344 6.89 15.43 -16.77
C SER A 344 7.68 14.12 -16.92
N LEU A 345 8.40 13.71 -15.87
CA LEU A 345 9.11 12.43 -15.83
C LEU A 345 8.17 11.21 -15.93
N TYR A 346 6.91 11.33 -15.53
CA TYR A 346 5.86 10.32 -15.78
C TYR A 346 5.07 10.51 -17.10
N SER A 347 5.43 11.50 -17.92
CA SER A 347 4.85 11.72 -19.25
C SER A 347 5.77 11.19 -20.36
N ASP A 348 7.08 11.37 -20.19
CA ASP A 348 8.13 10.72 -20.98
C ASP A 348 9.32 10.46 -20.05
N SER A 349 9.54 9.19 -19.71
CA SER A 349 10.57 8.73 -18.78
C SER A 349 11.89 8.33 -19.45
N SER A 350 12.05 8.62 -20.75
CA SER A 350 13.30 8.37 -21.46
C SER A 350 14.42 9.33 -21.05
N LEU A 351 15.66 8.85 -21.06
CA LEU A 351 16.86 9.64 -20.76
C LEU A 351 16.91 10.93 -21.60
N LYS A 352 16.65 10.81 -22.91
CA LYS A 352 16.65 11.93 -23.86
C LYS A 352 15.57 12.97 -23.57
N ALA A 353 14.36 12.56 -23.22
CA ALA A 353 13.28 13.50 -22.93
C ALA A 353 13.56 14.28 -21.64
N LEU A 354 14.02 13.59 -20.59
CA LEU A 354 14.44 14.21 -19.33
C LEU A 354 15.56 15.23 -19.58
N SER A 355 16.63 14.85 -20.29
CA SER A 355 17.74 15.76 -20.60
C SER A 355 17.30 16.92 -21.49
N THR A 356 16.42 16.69 -22.47
CA THR A 356 15.83 17.75 -23.31
C THR A 356 15.02 18.75 -22.48
N GLN A 357 14.28 18.29 -21.47
CA GLN A 357 13.55 19.18 -20.56
C GLN A 357 14.49 19.98 -19.65
N VAL A 358 15.55 19.34 -19.14
CA VAL A 358 16.59 20.00 -18.34
C VAL A 358 17.27 21.10 -19.15
N ASP A 359 17.61 20.83 -20.42
CA ASP A 359 18.24 21.82 -21.31
C ASP A 359 17.31 22.97 -21.69
N ARG A 360 16.02 22.71 -21.97
CA ARG A 360 15.03 23.79 -22.22
C ARG A 360 14.93 24.79 -21.07
N GLN A 361 14.94 24.30 -19.83
CA GLN A 361 14.96 25.18 -18.64
C GLN A 361 16.33 25.85 -18.45
N ARG A 362 17.46 25.17 -18.72
CA ARG A 362 18.81 25.78 -18.67
C ARG A 362 18.99 26.92 -19.68
N GLU A 363 18.40 26.81 -20.87
CA GLU A 363 18.44 27.86 -21.90
C GLU A 363 17.53 29.07 -21.60
N GLY A 364 16.75 29.04 -20.51
CA GLY A 364 15.82 30.12 -20.15
C GLY A 364 14.63 30.25 -21.12
N LYS A 365 14.35 29.25 -21.94
CA LYS A 365 13.25 29.22 -22.91
C LYS A 365 11.92 28.83 -22.24
N ASP A 366 11.51 29.61 -21.25
CA ASP A 366 10.17 29.52 -20.65
C ASP A 366 9.54 30.92 -20.50
N GLY A 367 9.50 31.63 -21.63
CA GLY A 367 8.70 32.84 -21.81
C GLY A 367 7.25 32.48 -22.12
N SER A 368 6.43 32.25 -21.08
CA SER A 368 4.96 32.24 -21.13
C SER A 368 4.33 31.45 -22.30
N GLY A 369 4.64 30.15 -22.41
CA GLY A 369 4.14 29.26 -23.46
C GLY A 369 2.69 28.78 -23.31
N VAL A 370 1.74 29.63 -22.92
CA VAL A 370 0.30 29.26 -22.87
C VAL A 370 -0.36 29.53 -24.23
N THR A 371 -0.18 28.60 -25.17
CA THR A 371 -1.06 28.43 -26.34
C THR A 371 -1.02 26.98 -26.84
N GLU A 372 -2.07 26.23 -26.58
CA GLU A 372 -2.68 25.36 -27.59
C GLU A 372 -4.18 25.32 -27.30
N ASP A 373 -5.00 25.78 -28.26
CA ASP A 373 -6.44 26.02 -28.08
C ASP A 373 -7.25 24.72 -28.15
N GLY A 374 -7.01 23.82 -27.20
CA GLY A 374 -7.74 22.58 -26.99
C GLY A 374 -8.12 22.40 -25.52
N GLU A 375 -9.34 21.96 -25.25
CA GLU A 375 -9.79 21.76 -23.86
C GLU A 375 -8.97 20.66 -23.16
N PRO A 376 -8.74 20.74 -21.84
CA PRO A 376 -8.01 19.71 -21.11
C PRO A 376 -8.61 18.31 -21.29
N ALA A 377 -7.78 17.27 -21.34
CA ALA A 377 -8.24 15.90 -21.61
C ALA A 377 -9.33 15.38 -20.65
N TYR A 378 -9.41 15.88 -19.41
CA TYR A 378 -10.49 15.55 -18.47
C TYR A 378 -11.83 16.26 -18.80
N ALA A 379 -11.79 17.47 -19.36
CA ALA A 379 -12.96 18.17 -19.88
C ALA A 379 -13.46 17.48 -21.17
N GLN A 380 -12.54 17.12 -22.09
CA GLN A 380 -12.89 16.30 -23.25
C GLN A 380 -13.48 14.93 -22.85
N SER A 381 -13.06 14.34 -21.72
CA SER A 381 -13.63 13.09 -21.24
C SER A 381 -15.08 13.27 -20.76
N PHE A 382 -15.41 14.36 -20.06
CA PHE A 382 -16.80 14.66 -19.66
C PHE A 382 -17.75 14.67 -20.87
N ASP A 383 -17.43 15.44 -21.91
CA ASP A 383 -18.27 15.55 -23.11
C ASP A 383 -18.29 14.26 -23.95
N LYS A 384 -17.25 13.41 -23.84
CA LYS A 384 -17.19 12.09 -24.47
C LYS A 384 -17.99 11.02 -23.72
N LEU A 385 -17.94 11.02 -22.38
CA LEU A 385 -18.67 10.08 -21.52
C LEU A 385 -20.18 10.29 -21.59
N LEU A 386 -20.62 11.55 -21.77
CA LEU A 386 -22.01 11.90 -22.13
C LEU A 386 -22.53 11.18 -23.39
N GLY A 387 -21.64 10.77 -24.30
CA GLY A 387 -21.97 10.06 -25.53
C GLY A 387 -21.70 8.55 -25.53
N SER A 388 -21.16 7.97 -24.45
CA SER A 388 -20.71 6.56 -24.40
C SER A 388 -21.57 5.66 -23.51
N LEU A 389 -22.88 5.90 -23.47
CA LEU A 389 -23.85 5.09 -22.73
C LEU A 389 -24.46 4.03 -23.68
N ASP A 390 -23.93 2.79 -23.71
CA ASP A 390 -24.55 1.72 -24.50
C ASP A 390 -25.79 1.13 -23.82
N SER A 391 -26.72 0.64 -24.63
CA SER A 391 -28.02 0.13 -24.16
C SER A 391 -28.01 -1.27 -23.54
N LYS A 392 -26.85 -1.96 -23.46
CA LYS A 392 -26.66 -3.22 -22.70
C LYS A 392 -25.20 -3.67 -22.65
N TYR A 393 -24.81 -4.34 -21.56
CA TYR A 393 -23.46 -4.93 -21.36
C TYR A 393 -23.52 -6.36 -20.78
N GLN A 394 -22.46 -7.15 -21.00
CA GLN A 394 -22.25 -8.47 -20.40
C GLN A 394 -21.14 -8.42 -19.31
N THR A 395 -21.11 -9.43 -18.44
CA THR A 395 -20.37 -9.46 -17.17
C THR A 395 -19.13 -10.36 -17.16
N ALA A 396 -18.30 -10.19 -16.13
CA ALA A 396 -17.20 -11.10 -15.74
C ALA A 396 -17.50 -11.76 -14.37
N ASP A 397 -16.67 -12.72 -13.95
CA ASP A 397 -16.96 -13.67 -12.86
C ASP A 397 -16.80 -13.07 -11.42
N PRO A 398 -17.85 -13.08 -10.57
CA PRO A 398 -17.78 -12.59 -9.18
C PRO A 398 -17.20 -13.56 -8.13
N ALA A 399 -16.87 -14.82 -8.45
CA ALA A 399 -16.77 -15.93 -7.48
C ALA A 399 -15.66 -15.90 -6.41
N ALA A 400 -14.92 -14.80 -6.24
CA ALA A 400 -13.76 -14.71 -5.33
C ALA A 400 -14.06 -14.23 -3.89
N LEU A 401 -15.29 -13.79 -3.59
CA LEU A 401 -15.71 -13.29 -2.28
C LEU A 401 -17.12 -13.78 -1.93
N SER A 402 -17.44 -13.88 -0.64
CA SER A 402 -18.81 -14.14 -0.15
C SER A 402 -19.34 -12.95 0.67
N PRO A 403 -20.66 -12.69 0.68
CA PRO A 403 -21.27 -11.65 1.51
C PRO A 403 -20.87 -11.75 3.00
N ALA A 404 -20.71 -12.97 3.51
CA ALA A 404 -20.21 -13.21 4.86
C ALA A 404 -18.76 -12.71 5.06
N ALA A 405 -17.85 -12.98 4.11
CA ALA A 405 -16.47 -12.49 4.17
C ALA A 405 -16.38 -10.95 3.98
N ALA A 406 -17.26 -10.36 3.19
CA ALA A 406 -17.38 -8.91 3.06
C ALA A 406 -17.86 -8.26 4.38
N LEU A 407 -18.86 -8.84 5.03
CA LEU A 407 -19.32 -8.41 6.35
C LEU A 407 -18.26 -8.62 7.44
N GLU A 408 -17.53 -9.73 7.42
CA GLU A 408 -16.44 -9.99 8.38
C GLU A 408 -15.30 -8.97 8.21
N ARG A 409 -14.95 -8.60 6.98
CA ARG A 409 -14.00 -7.51 6.68
C ARG A 409 -14.48 -6.16 7.23
N LEU A 410 -15.76 -5.84 7.07
CA LEU A 410 -16.36 -4.62 7.63
C LEU A 410 -16.31 -4.62 9.17
N GLN A 411 -16.73 -5.72 9.80
CA GLN A 411 -16.66 -5.92 11.26
C GLN A 411 -15.23 -5.77 11.78
N ARG A 412 -14.25 -6.42 11.13
CA ARG A 412 -12.83 -6.37 11.49
C ARG A 412 -12.29 -4.93 11.40
N SER A 413 -12.67 -4.20 10.36
CA SER A 413 -12.27 -2.79 10.19
C SER A 413 -12.87 -1.90 11.29
N LEU A 414 -14.18 -1.97 11.51
CA LEU A 414 -14.89 -1.17 12.53
C LEU A 414 -14.44 -1.53 13.97
N ARG A 415 -14.11 -2.80 14.24
CA ARG A 415 -13.47 -3.23 15.49
C ARG A 415 -12.06 -2.65 15.64
N GLY A 416 -11.25 -2.65 14.59
CA GLY A 416 -9.92 -2.03 14.58
C GLY A 416 -9.93 -0.50 14.79
N TYR A 417 -11.01 0.18 14.42
CA TYR A 417 -11.27 1.59 14.73
C TYR A 417 -11.91 1.82 16.12
N GLY A 418 -12.30 0.76 16.85
CA GLY A 418 -12.92 0.86 18.17
C GLY A 418 -14.39 1.31 18.17
N VAL A 419 -15.08 1.23 17.02
CA VAL A 419 -16.45 1.76 16.83
C VAL A 419 -17.52 0.71 16.54
N TRP A 420 -17.16 -0.57 16.46
CA TRP A 420 -18.13 -1.64 16.18
C TRP A 420 -18.99 -2.00 17.40
N GLU A 421 -20.32 -2.07 17.20
CA GLU A 421 -21.25 -2.71 18.14
C GLU A 421 -21.82 -4.00 17.54
N ASP A 422 -21.86 -5.09 18.32
CA ASP A 422 -22.44 -6.36 17.87
C ASP A 422 -23.96 -6.27 17.58
N SER A 423 -24.64 -5.25 18.13
CA SER A 423 -26.02 -4.87 17.84
C SER A 423 -26.27 -4.53 16.35
N TRP A 424 -25.22 -4.22 15.58
CA TRP A 424 -25.34 -3.86 14.16
C TRP A 424 -25.30 -5.09 13.24
N SER A 425 -24.92 -6.26 13.75
CA SER A 425 -24.83 -7.51 12.97
C SER A 425 -26.14 -7.93 12.32
N THR A 426 -27.29 -7.55 12.90
CA THR A 426 -28.64 -7.79 12.36
C THR A 426 -29.17 -6.67 11.47
N ARG A 427 -28.43 -5.55 11.35
CA ARG A 427 -28.82 -4.35 10.60
C ARG A 427 -27.96 -4.09 9.36
N LEU A 428 -26.92 -4.89 9.13
CA LEU A 428 -25.93 -4.69 8.07
C LEU A 428 -25.87 -5.88 7.12
N SER A 429 -26.33 -5.69 5.89
CA SER A 429 -26.03 -6.55 4.74
C SER A 429 -24.77 -6.07 4.05
N ALA A 430 -23.99 -7.00 3.48
CA ALA A 430 -22.80 -6.68 2.68
C ALA A 430 -22.96 -7.21 1.26
N VAL A 431 -22.77 -6.33 0.27
CA VAL A 431 -22.76 -6.65 -1.16
C VAL A 431 -21.32 -6.51 -1.67
N ILE A 432 -20.91 -7.36 -2.61
CA ILE A 432 -19.56 -7.38 -3.18
C ILE A 432 -19.59 -6.65 -4.51
N GLY A 433 -18.80 -5.59 -4.64
CA GLY A 433 -18.61 -4.86 -5.89
C GLY A 433 -17.19 -4.33 -6.06
N ASP A 434 -16.86 -3.95 -7.29
CA ASP A 434 -15.62 -3.31 -7.71
C ASP A 434 -15.95 -1.93 -8.28
N LEU A 435 -15.42 -0.87 -7.66
CA LEU A 435 -15.60 0.51 -8.11
C LEU A 435 -15.07 0.77 -9.53
N SER A 436 -14.24 -0.12 -10.10
CA SER A 436 -13.68 0.04 -11.45
C SER A 436 -14.52 -0.60 -12.57
N GLN A 437 -15.66 -1.21 -12.23
CA GLN A 437 -16.54 -1.95 -13.15
C GLN A 437 -17.94 -1.31 -13.25
N PRO A 438 -18.61 -1.34 -14.42
CA PRO A 438 -19.98 -0.88 -14.58
C PRO A 438 -20.96 -1.54 -13.60
N ARG A 439 -21.97 -0.79 -13.14
CA ARG A 439 -22.89 -1.20 -12.05
C ARG A 439 -22.15 -1.65 -10.78
N LEU A 440 -20.97 -1.08 -10.51
CA LEU A 440 -20.05 -1.50 -9.45
C LEU A 440 -19.66 -3.00 -9.53
N GLY A 441 -19.71 -3.60 -10.73
CA GLY A 441 -19.46 -5.02 -10.95
C GLY A 441 -20.61 -5.95 -10.50
N LEU A 442 -21.75 -5.42 -10.11
CA LEU A 442 -22.92 -6.21 -9.72
C LEU A 442 -23.63 -6.83 -10.94
N ASP A 443 -24.18 -8.03 -10.75
CA ASP A 443 -25.10 -8.61 -11.71
C ASP A 443 -26.44 -7.83 -11.74
N GLU A 444 -27.19 -7.97 -12.83
CA GLU A 444 -28.42 -7.19 -13.08
C GLU A 444 -29.53 -7.45 -12.04
N LYS A 445 -29.57 -8.63 -11.42
CA LYS A 445 -30.54 -8.94 -10.36
C LYS A 445 -30.11 -8.28 -9.05
N THR A 446 -28.87 -8.47 -8.61
CA THR A 446 -28.35 -7.86 -7.38
C THR A 446 -28.34 -6.33 -7.46
N TRP A 447 -28.05 -5.76 -8.64
CA TRP A 447 -28.16 -4.32 -8.87
C TRP A 447 -29.58 -3.80 -8.63
N ASN A 448 -30.59 -4.45 -9.22
CA ASN A 448 -31.99 -4.07 -9.05
C ASN A 448 -32.47 -4.31 -7.60
N GLU A 449 -32.09 -5.43 -6.97
CA GLU A 449 -32.43 -5.72 -5.56
C GLU A 449 -31.84 -4.69 -4.58
N VAL A 450 -30.68 -4.10 -4.89
CA VAL A 450 -30.13 -2.97 -4.11
C VAL A 450 -30.86 -1.67 -4.44
N GLY A 451 -31.15 -1.39 -5.71
CA GLY A 451 -31.87 -0.18 -6.13
C GLY A 451 -33.31 -0.09 -5.61
N ASP A 452 -34.04 -1.19 -5.61
CA ASP A 452 -35.44 -1.28 -5.12
C ASP A 452 -35.53 -1.23 -3.58
N ALA A 453 -34.43 -1.46 -2.86
CA ALA A 453 -34.39 -1.57 -1.40
C ALA A 453 -33.64 -0.43 -0.68
N ALA A 454 -33.01 0.50 -1.42
CA ALA A 454 -32.20 1.57 -0.86
C ALA A 454 -32.90 2.94 -0.94
N ASP A 455 -33.51 3.39 0.16
CA ASP A 455 -34.07 4.74 0.28
C ASP A 455 -33.00 5.85 0.14
N VAL A 456 -31.74 5.54 0.45
CA VAL A 456 -30.60 6.48 0.52
C VAL A 456 -29.32 5.79 0.04
N ILE A 457 -28.53 6.48 -0.79
CA ILE A 457 -27.22 6.01 -1.27
C ILE A 457 -26.13 7.01 -0.84
N ILE A 458 -25.11 6.53 -0.11
CA ILE A 458 -23.96 7.33 0.35
C ILE A 458 -22.67 6.84 -0.34
N HIS A 459 -22.28 7.50 -1.44
CA HIS A 459 -21.12 7.11 -2.24
C HIS A 459 -19.80 7.69 -1.69
N ASN A 460 -19.18 7.00 -0.72
CA ASN A 460 -17.85 7.34 -0.19
C ASN A 460 -16.69 6.61 -0.93
N GLY A 461 -16.91 6.16 -2.17
CA GLY A 461 -15.91 5.49 -2.99
C GLY A 461 -14.87 6.47 -3.55
N ALA A 462 -13.58 6.25 -3.26
CA ALA A 462 -12.49 6.99 -3.89
C ALA A 462 -11.11 6.30 -3.76
N LEU A 463 -10.38 6.22 -4.87
CA LEU A 463 -8.93 6.07 -4.87
C LEU A 463 -8.27 7.45 -4.70
N VAL A 464 -7.98 7.82 -3.46
CA VAL A 464 -7.27 9.08 -3.15
C VAL A 464 -5.76 8.88 -3.34
N HIS A 465 -5.18 9.46 -4.40
CA HIS A 465 -3.74 9.39 -4.66
C HIS A 465 -3.20 10.66 -5.31
N TRP A 466 -2.35 11.40 -4.58
CA TRP A 466 -1.92 12.76 -4.94
C TRP A 466 -0.98 12.85 -6.17
N VAL A 467 -0.35 11.74 -6.57
CA VAL A 467 0.66 11.70 -7.66
C VAL A 467 0.15 11.02 -8.94
N LYS A 468 -1.03 10.37 -8.91
CA LYS A 468 -1.57 9.66 -10.09
C LYS A 468 -2.16 10.64 -11.12
N GLN A 469 -2.08 10.30 -12.40
CA GLN A 469 -2.71 11.07 -13.46
C GLN A 469 -4.22 10.78 -13.49
N TYR A 470 -5.01 11.68 -14.11
CA TYR A 470 -6.46 11.52 -14.22
C TYR A 470 -6.87 10.15 -14.77
N LYS A 471 -6.23 9.68 -15.86
CA LYS A 471 -6.46 8.38 -16.50
C LYS A 471 -6.33 7.18 -15.53
N ASP A 472 -5.50 7.29 -14.48
CA ASP A 472 -5.21 6.22 -13.51
C ASP A 472 -6.19 6.21 -12.32
N LEU A 473 -7.12 7.17 -12.31
CA LEU A 473 -8.11 7.47 -11.26
C LEU A 473 -9.54 7.55 -11.82
N GLU A 474 -9.71 7.86 -13.11
CA GLU A 474 -10.99 8.07 -13.80
C GLU A 474 -11.98 6.92 -13.56
N ARG A 475 -11.56 5.66 -13.73
CA ARG A 475 -12.44 4.50 -13.50
C ARG A 475 -12.96 4.44 -12.06
N SER A 476 -12.07 4.54 -11.07
CA SER A 476 -12.41 4.35 -9.66
C SER A 476 -12.96 5.59 -8.95
N ASN A 477 -12.82 6.78 -9.54
CA ASN A 477 -13.28 8.04 -8.95
C ASN A 477 -14.39 8.74 -9.74
N VAL A 478 -14.50 8.52 -11.06
CA VAL A 478 -15.45 9.21 -11.96
C VAL A 478 -16.49 8.24 -12.49
N LEU A 479 -16.08 7.13 -13.12
CA LEU A 479 -17.04 6.14 -13.64
C LEU A 479 -17.80 5.47 -12.49
N SER A 480 -17.11 5.11 -11.40
CA SER A 480 -17.70 4.62 -10.15
C SER A 480 -18.80 5.53 -9.58
N THR A 481 -18.66 6.84 -9.77
CA THR A 481 -19.64 7.84 -9.34
C THR A 481 -20.74 8.01 -10.38
N LEU A 482 -20.46 7.92 -11.68
CA LEU A 482 -21.48 7.91 -12.75
C LEU A 482 -22.39 6.68 -12.67
N ASP A 483 -21.83 5.48 -12.40
CA ASP A 483 -22.60 4.26 -12.11
C ASP A 483 -23.52 4.46 -10.89
N ALA A 484 -23.06 5.21 -9.89
CA ALA A 484 -23.81 5.51 -8.67
C ALA A 484 -24.66 6.80 -8.74
N SER A 485 -24.63 7.55 -9.84
CA SER A 485 -25.22 8.90 -9.89
C SER A 485 -25.58 9.34 -11.30
N ALA A 486 -26.88 9.49 -11.52
CA ALA A 486 -27.42 10.29 -12.61
C ALA A 486 -28.12 11.54 -12.04
N SER A 487 -27.44 12.68 -11.68
CA SER A 487 -28.11 14.01 -11.40
C SER A 487 -27.35 15.35 -11.15
N THR A 488 -27.79 16.48 -11.80
CA THR A 488 -27.52 17.98 -11.92
C THR A 488 -27.81 18.90 -10.68
N SER A 489 -27.34 20.18 -10.50
CA SER A 489 -26.19 20.95 -11.08
C SER A 489 -26.07 22.50 -10.87
N THR A 490 -24.88 22.88 -10.40
CA THR A 490 -23.99 24.00 -10.77
C THR A 490 -24.47 25.48 -10.62
N GLY A 491 -23.79 26.24 -9.73
CA GLY A 491 -23.82 27.71 -9.40
C GLY A 491 -23.39 28.82 -10.42
N GLN A 492 -22.54 29.83 -10.13
CA GLN A 492 -21.43 30.01 -9.13
C GLN A 492 -21.37 31.32 -8.28
N GLY A 493 -20.59 31.30 -7.17
CA GLY A 493 -19.63 32.38 -6.78
C GLY A 493 -19.19 32.41 -5.30
N ALA A 494 -17.86 32.45 -5.04
CA ALA A 494 -17.20 32.51 -3.70
C ALA A 494 -17.07 31.19 -2.91
N VAL A 495 -17.27 30.04 -3.55
CA VAL A 495 -17.45 28.74 -2.87
C VAL A 495 -18.56 28.83 -1.82
N MET A 496 -19.66 29.48 -2.24
CA MET A 496 -20.98 29.26 -1.69
C MET A 496 -21.36 27.79 -1.89
N GLU A 497 -22.33 27.29 -1.14
CA GLU A 497 -22.87 25.96 -1.46
C GLU A 497 -23.70 25.95 -2.77
N ALA A 498 -24.06 27.15 -3.26
CA ALA A 498 -24.59 27.39 -4.60
C ALA A 498 -23.49 27.65 -5.66
N ASP A 499 -22.39 26.85 -5.67
CA ASP A 499 -21.24 27.03 -6.58
C ASP A 499 -21.17 26.00 -7.75
N ASP A 500 -20.76 26.40 -8.97
CA ASP A 500 -20.63 25.48 -10.13
C ASP A 500 -19.27 24.78 -10.28
N MET A 501 -18.20 25.45 -9.86
CA MET A 501 -16.82 25.09 -10.18
C MET A 501 -16.49 25.09 -11.69
N MET A 502 -17.28 25.69 -12.59
CA MET A 502 -16.97 25.79 -14.03
C MET A 502 -15.71 26.62 -14.30
N GLY A 503 -15.38 27.58 -13.43
CA GLY A 503 -14.07 28.23 -13.41
C GLY A 503 -12.88 27.28 -13.19
N SER A 504 -13.14 26.04 -12.73
CA SER A 504 -12.16 24.94 -12.59
C SER A 504 -12.19 23.92 -13.75
N ARG A 505 -12.93 24.17 -14.85
CA ARG A 505 -12.82 23.39 -16.11
C ARG A 505 -11.42 23.48 -16.74
N SER A 506 -10.61 24.42 -16.27
CA SER A 506 -9.18 24.56 -16.57
C SER A 506 -8.38 24.83 -15.28
N GLY A 507 -7.07 24.54 -15.30
CA GLY A 507 -6.15 24.93 -14.21
C GLY A 507 -6.01 23.97 -13.01
N LEU A 508 -6.82 22.92 -12.90
CA LEU A 508 -6.68 21.92 -11.83
C LEU A 508 -5.37 21.14 -11.94
N GLY A 509 -4.44 21.35 -10.99
CA GLY A 509 -3.07 20.84 -11.05
C GLY A 509 -2.80 19.40 -10.56
N THR A 510 -3.83 18.61 -10.21
CA THR A 510 -3.65 17.20 -9.80
C THR A 510 -4.72 16.29 -10.39
N GLY A 511 -4.36 15.05 -10.73
CA GLY A 511 -5.30 14.05 -11.26
C GLY A 511 -6.44 13.72 -10.29
N TYR A 512 -6.19 13.75 -8.98
CA TYR A 512 -7.24 13.59 -7.97
C TYR A 512 -8.26 14.75 -7.99
N GLY A 513 -7.79 16.00 -7.98
CA GLY A 513 -8.66 17.18 -8.08
C GLY A 513 -9.45 17.22 -9.39
N GLN A 514 -8.80 16.89 -10.51
CA GLN A 514 -9.46 16.71 -11.81
C GLN A 514 -10.55 15.65 -11.75
N SER A 515 -10.26 14.47 -11.16
CA SER A 515 -11.25 13.40 -11.01
C SER A 515 -12.47 13.87 -10.20
N LYS A 516 -12.27 14.43 -9.00
CA LYS A 516 -13.40 14.87 -8.16
C LYS A 516 -14.16 16.06 -8.73
N TRP A 517 -13.53 16.92 -9.54
CA TRP A 517 -14.27 17.93 -10.31
C TRP A 517 -15.21 17.28 -11.34
N VAL A 518 -14.72 16.36 -12.18
CA VAL A 518 -15.58 15.69 -13.18
C VAL A 518 -16.68 14.87 -12.50
N SER A 519 -16.37 14.13 -11.42
CA SER A 519 -17.39 13.42 -10.63
C SER A 519 -18.42 14.41 -10.06
N GLU A 520 -18.00 15.57 -9.57
CA GLU A 520 -18.95 16.58 -9.12
C GLU A 520 -19.79 17.13 -10.29
N GLN A 521 -19.25 17.27 -11.50
CA GLN A 521 -20.05 17.63 -12.67
C GLN A 521 -21.05 16.51 -13.11
N LEU A 522 -21.00 15.30 -12.52
CA LEU A 522 -21.81 14.10 -12.86
C LEU A 522 -22.69 13.52 -11.72
N VAL A 523 -22.34 13.81 -10.46
CA VAL A 523 -23.33 14.14 -9.39
C VAL A 523 -23.87 15.57 -9.61
N ARG A 524 -23.59 16.08 -10.82
CA ARG A 524 -24.36 17.06 -11.54
C ARG A 524 -24.78 16.43 -12.92
N GLU A 525 -25.02 17.19 -13.97
CA GLU A 525 -25.63 16.77 -15.27
C GLU A 525 -26.78 15.69 -15.38
N ALA A 526 -27.73 15.56 -14.42
CA ALA A 526 -29.01 14.79 -14.57
C ALA A 526 -30.40 14.83 -13.74
N GLY A 527 -30.96 15.46 -12.66
CA GLY A 527 -30.86 16.45 -11.51
C GLY A 527 -31.84 17.64 -11.56
N ARG A 528 -31.45 18.71 -12.27
CA ARG A 528 -32.31 19.46 -13.23
C ARG A 528 -33.29 18.53 -13.98
N ARG A 529 -32.97 17.23 -14.10
CA ARG A 529 -33.82 16.13 -14.61
C ARG A 529 -34.24 15.03 -13.57
N GLY A 530 -33.98 15.13 -12.24
CA GLY A 530 -34.16 13.98 -11.34
C GLY A 530 -33.93 14.13 -9.81
N LEU A 531 -32.71 13.86 -9.30
CA LEU A 531 -32.44 13.56 -7.87
C LEU A 531 -32.89 14.66 -6.92
N LEU A 532 -33.18 14.19 -5.72
CA LEU A 532 -32.88 14.90 -4.49
C LEU A 532 -31.57 14.32 -3.93
N GLY A 533 -30.62 15.16 -3.53
CA GLY A 533 -29.32 14.69 -3.03
C GLY A 533 -28.44 15.80 -2.45
N SER A 534 -27.23 15.44 -1.99
CA SER A 534 -26.25 16.42 -1.53
C SER A 534 -24.80 16.03 -1.78
N ILE A 535 -24.00 17.02 -2.18
CA ILE A 535 -22.57 16.91 -2.46
C ILE A 535 -21.80 17.41 -1.23
N ILE A 536 -21.28 16.47 -0.46
CA ILE A 536 -20.56 16.80 0.79
C ILE A 536 -19.09 17.08 0.46
N ARG A 537 -18.62 18.32 0.70
CA ARG A 537 -17.20 18.69 0.59
C ARG A 537 -16.63 19.04 1.98
N PRO A 538 -15.96 18.11 2.68
CA PRO A 538 -15.27 18.41 3.92
C PRO A 538 -13.90 19.06 3.69
N GLY A 539 -13.36 19.68 4.75
CA GLY A 539 -11.94 20.03 4.83
C GLY A 539 -11.02 18.81 4.93
N TYR A 540 -9.80 19.03 5.44
CA TYR A 540 -8.87 17.94 5.78
C TYR A 540 -9.48 17.09 6.90
N ILE A 541 -10.02 15.92 6.54
CA ILE A 541 -10.59 14.96 7.51
C ILE A 541 -9.44 14.33 8.30
N LEU A 542 -9.36 14.64 9.59
CA LEU A 542 -8.41 14.03 10.53
C LEU A 542 -9.09 12.95 11.38
N GLY A 543 -8.36 12.43 12.36
CA GLY A 543 -8.82 11.34 13.21
C GLY A 543 -10.07 11.66 14.03
N ASP A 544 -10.58 10.63 14.70
CA ASP A 544 -11.68 10.79 15.64
C ASP A 544 -11.20 11.56 16.89
N ALA A 545 -11.86 12.69 17.17
CA ALA A 545 -11.47 13.58 18.25
C ALA A 545 -11.66 12.96 19.64
N ALA A 546 -12.55 11.97 19.80
CA ALA A 546 -12.83 11.33 21.08
C ALA A 546 -11.81 10.22 21.44
N THR A 547 -11.54 9.30 20.51
CA THR A 547 -10.64 8.15 20.71
C THR A 547 -9.18 8.43 20.38
N GLY A 548 -8.90 9.44 19.54
CA GLY A 548 -7.56 9.74 19.04
C GLY A 548 -7.11 8.91 17.83
N VAL A 549 -7.93 7.99 17.32
CA VAL A 549 -7.58 7.16 16.15
C VAL A 549 -7.47 8.04 14.91
N CYS A 550 -6.29 8.05 14.28
CA CYS A 550 -6.00 8.87 13.10
C CYS A 550 -5.24 8.06 12.04
N ASN A 551 -5.23 8.57 10.80
CA ASN A 551 -4.56 7.89 9.69
C ASN A 551 -3.08 8.32 9.59
N ASN A 552 -2.16 7.39 9.84
CA ASN A 552 -0.71 7.60 9.76
C ASN A 552 -0.23 8.03 8.35
N ASP A 553 -1.04 7.79 7.30
CA ASP A 553 -0.75 8.25 5.93
C ASP A 553 -1.16 9.70 5.63
N ASP A 554 -1.91 10.37 6.51
CA ASP A 554 -2.42 11.71 6.25
C ASP A 554 -1.31 12.79 6.19
N PHE A 555 -1.54 13.86 5.43
CA PHE A 555 -0.63 14.99 5.28
C PHE A 555 -0.33 15.70 6.60
N LEU A 556 -1.35 16.08 7.38
CA LEU A 556 -1.16 16.85 8.61
C LEU A 556 -0.56 15.96 9.72
N ILE A 557 -0.91 14.67 9.74
CA ILE A 557 -0.26 13.67 10.61
C ILE A 557 1.23 13.45 10.22
N ARG A 558 1.55 13.33 8.92
CA ARG A 558 2.94 13.25 8.44
C ARG A 558 3.72 14.55 8.66
N MET A 559 3.07 15.73 8.64
CA MET A 559 3.69 17.01 9.02
C MET A 559 4.07 17.04 10.50
N LEU A 560 3.23 16.53 11.41
CA LEU A 560 3.59 16.40 12.83
C LEU A 560 4.84 15.53 13.00
N LYS A 561 4.88 14.34 12.36
CA LYS A 561 6.04 13.45 12.41
C LYS A 561 7.29 14.06 11.79
N GLY A 562 7.16 14.70 10.63
CA GLY A 562 8.27 15.37 9.94
C GLY A 562 8.90 16.49 10.77
N CYS A 563 8.09 17.28 11.50
CA CYS A 563 8.61 18.30 12.41
C CYS A 563 9.41 17.69 13.57
N ILE A 564 8.95 16.56 14.13
CA ILE A 564 9.67 15.83 15.19
C ILE A 564 11.01 15.27 14.65
N GLN A 565 11.00 14.60 13.50
CA GLN A 565 12.22 14.04 12.85
C GLN A 565 13.26 15.13 12.53
N LEU A 566 12.81 16.35 12.16
CA LEU A 566 13.67 17.50 11.89
C LEU A 566 14.00 18.36 13.13
N SER A 567 13.46 18.01 14.30
CA SER A 567 13.56 18.78 15.56
C SER A 567 13.27 20.28 15.37
N SER A 568 12.29 20.60 14.51
CA SER A 568 11.96 21.97 14.08
C SER A 568 10.62 22.01 13.34
N ARG A 569 9.93 23.17 13.35
CA ARG A 569 8.65 23.35 12.64
C ARG A 569 8.61 24.67 11.83
N PRO A 570 8.00 24.67 10.63
CA PRO A 570 7.96 25.84 9.76
C PRO A 570 6.90 26.86 10.21
N ARG A 571 7.23 28.14 10.09
CA ARG A 571 6.31 29.26 10.29
C ARG A 571 5.41 29.47 9.06
N ILE A 572 4.21 28.89 9.08
CA ILE A 572 3.18 29.06 8.05
C ILE A 572 1.90 29.64 8.68
N ILE A 573 1.46 30.82 8.22
CA ILE A 573 0.39 31.60 8.88
C ILE A 573 -1.02 31.40 8.29
N ASN A 574 -1.16 30.52 7.29
CA ASN A 574 -2.42 30.15 6.65
C ASN A 574 -3.35 29.42 7.62
N THR A 575 -4.66 29.63 7.51
CA THR A 575 -5.68 28.79 8.15
C THR A 575 -5.67 27.37 7.57
N VAL A 576 -5.87 26.38 8.43
CA VAL A 576 -6.02 24.97 8.06
C VAL A 576 -7.47 24.58 8.36
N ASN A 577 -8.23 24.31 7.31
CA ASN A 577 -9.56 23.74 7.43
C ASN A 577 -9.45 22.23 7.76
N ALA A 578 -9.22 21.89 9.03
CA ALA A 578 -9.08 20.51 9.51
C ALA A 578 -10.25 20.12 10.42
N VAL A 579 -11.00 19.09 10.00
CA VAL A 579 -12.27 18.65 10.60
C VAL A 579 -12.14 17.21 11.14
N PRO A 580 -12.70 16.87 12.31
CA PRO A 580 -12.70 15.49 12.81
C PRO A 580 -13.61 14.58 11.98
N VAL A 581 -13.23 13.31 11.80
CA VAL A 581 -14.05 12.34 11.03
C VAL A 581 -15.45 12.11 11.63
N GLY A 582 -15.60 12.22 12.96
CA GLY A 582 -16.89 12.08 13.65
C GLY A 582 -17.90 13.12 13.18
N HIS A 583 -17.58 14.40 13.34
CA HIS A 583 -18.43 15.50 12.87
C HIS A 583 -18.71 15.43 11.35
N VAL A 584 -17.72 15.01 10.54
CA VAL A 584 -17.94 14.76 9.10
C VAL A 584 -18.98 13.66 8.88
N SER A 585 -18.96 12.57 9.64
CA SER A 585 -19.98 11.52 9.56
C SER A 585 -21.36 11.98 10.05
N THR A 586 -21.43 12.79 11.12
CA THR A 586 -22.71 13.39 11.58
C THR A 586 -23.33 14.19 10.45
N ALA A 587 -22.56 15.11 9.85
CA ALA A 587 -23.05 15.96 8.76
C ALA A 587 -23.46 15.18 7.50
N VAL A 588 -22.76 14.09 7.16
CA VAL A 588 -23.16 13.18 6.06
C VAL A 588 -24.51 12.51 6.34
N VAL A 589 -24.74 12.00 7.56
CA VAL A 589 -26.00 11.36 7.96
C VAL A 589 -27.13 12.40 8.04
N ALA A 590 -26.88 13.53 8.70
CA ALA A 590 -27.82 14.64 8.83
C ALA A 590 -28.29 15.16 7.46
N ALA A 591 -27.37 15.33 6.50
CA ALA A 591 -27.69 15.69 5.12
C ALA A 591 -28.54 14.64 4.40
N SER A 592 -28.24 13.36 4.62
CA SER A 592 -28.93 12.25 3.96
C SER A 592 -30.37 12.08 4.46
N LEU A 593 -30.62 12.31 5.75
CA LEU A 593 -31.95 12.24 6.38
C LEU A 593 -32.75 13.54 6.27
N ASN A 594 -32.07 14.66 6.05
CA ASN A 594 -32.66 16.01 6.04
C ASN A 594 -32.17 16.81 4.82
N PRO A 595 -32.51 16.37 3.58
CA PRO A 595 -32.09 17.08 2.37
C PRO A 595 -32.57 18.54 2.39
N VAL A 596 -31.71 19.44 1.91
CA VAL A 596 -31.97 20.89 1.87
C VAL A 596 -33.20 21.16 0.99
N PRO A 597 -34.22 21.91 1.46
CA PRO A 597 -35.40 22.22 0.66
C PRO A 597 -35.05 23.14 -0.53
N ALA A 598 -35.64 22.84 -1.69
CA ALA A 598 -35.44 23.60 -2.93
C ALA A 598 -35.96 25.06 -2.89
N GLU A 599 -36.59 25.50 -1.80
CA GLU A 599 -37.16 26.84 -1.62
C GLU A 599 -36.25 27.77 -0.77
N THR A 600 -35.03 28.03 -1.25
CA THR A 600 -34.27 29.23 -0.84
C THR A 600 -33.85 30.04 -2.07
N PRO A 601 -34.49 31.19 -2.37
CA PRO A 601 -34.15 32.03 -3.52
C PRO A 601 -32.83 32.78 -3.27
N SER A 602 -31.72 32.09 -3.53
CA SER A 602 -30.43 32.72 -3.83
C SER A 602 -30.56 33.63 -5.05
N ASN A 603 -29.91 34.79 -5.03
CA ASN A 603 -29.95 35.74 -6.16
C ASN A 603 -29.03 35.33 -7.35
N SER A 604 -28.56 34.09 -7.40
CA SER A 604 -27.85 33.54 -8.56
C SER A 604 -28.84 33.05 -9.63
N SER A 605 -28.57 33.34 -10.90
CA SER A 605 -29.39 32.89 -12.04
C SER A 605 -29.14 31.42 -12.43
N SER A 606 -28.78 30.59 -11.45
CA SER A 606 -28.35 29.20 -11.62
C SER A 606 -29.45 28.25 -11.19
N SER A 607 -30.01 27.48 -12.13
CA SER A 607 -31.09 26.52 -11.88
C SER A 607 -30.58 25.23 -11.23
N ASP A 608 -30.02 25.34 -10.03
CA ASP A 608 -29.48 24.21 -9.25
C ASP A 608 -30.65 23.53 -8.47
N VAL A 609 -31.49 22.81 -9.22
CA VAL A 609 -32.63 22.06 -8.70
C VAL A 609 -32.18 20.65 -8.34
N GLY A 610 -32.41 20.25 -7.08
CA GLY A 610 -32.35 18.85 -6.64
C GLY A 610 -31.11 18.46 -5.83
N VAL A 611 -29.91 18.86 -6.26
CA VAL A 611 -28.65 18.47 -5.60
C VAL A 611 -27.90 19.67 -5.03
N HIS A 612 -27.84 19.77 -3.71
CA HIS A 612 -27.21 20.88 -2.99
C HIS A 612 -25.79 20.55 -2.53
N VAL A 613 -24.85 21.50 -2.54
CA VAL A 613 -23.55 21.31 -1.87
C VAL A 613 -23.72 21.50 -0.36
N ILE A 614 -22.89 20.81 0.42
CA ILE A 614 -22.75 21.00 1.86
C ILE A 614 -21.25 21.08 2.18
N HIS A 615 -20.80 22.22 2.71
CA HIS A 615 -19.42 22.42 3.13
C HIS A 615 -19.23 22.10 4.61
N ILE A 616 -18.31 21.18 4.92
CA ILE A 616 -17.96 20.88 6.31
C ILE A 616 -16.62 21.55 6.60
N THR A 617 -16.69 22.69 7.30
CA THR A 617 -15.55 23.54 7.63
C THR A 617 -15.27 23.54 9.13
N ALA A 618 -13.98 23.64 9.48
CA ALA A 618 -13.49 23.60 10.84
C ALA A 618 -13.81 24.89 11.60
N HIS A 619 -14.53 24.78 12.72
CA HIS A 619 -14.78 25.88 13.65
C HIS A 619 -14.13 25.60 15.01
N PRO A 620 -13.11 26.36 15.45
CA PRO A 620 -12.34 27.36 14.70
C PRO A 620 -11.29 26.74 13.77
N ARG A 621 -10.94 27.45 12.68
CA ARG A 621 -9.76 27.14 11.85
C ARG A 621 -8.47 27.57 12.55
N LEU A 622 -7.66 26.61 12.98
CA LEU A 622 -6.29 26.89 13.45
C LEU A 622 -5.38 27.31 12.29
N ARG A 623 -4.40 28.17 12.54
CA ARG A 623 -3.30 28.38 11.58
C ARG A 623 -2.34 27.19 11.58
N MET A 624 -1.63 26.97 10.47
CA MET A 624 -0.66 25.88 10.35
C MET A 624 0.44 25.98 11.42
N ASN A 625 0.97 27.18 11.72
CA ASN A 625 1.96 27.36 12.79
C ASN A 625 1.36 27.14 14.19
N GLU A 626 0.08 27.47 14.41
CA GLU A 626 -0.63 27.21 15.67
C GLU A 626 -0.85 25.70 15.85
N TYR A 627 -1.32 25.00 14.82
CA TYR A 627 -1.45 23.54 14.78
C TYR A 627 -0.11 22.84 15.08
N LEU A 628 0.97 23.22 14.41
CA LEU A 628 2.29 22.64 14.64
C LEU A 628 2.90 23.02 16.01
N SER A 629 2.48 24.14 16.63
CA SER A 629 2.90 24.51 17.99
C SER A 629 2.37 23.58 19.08
N ILE A 630 1.33 22.79 18.78
CA ILE A 630 0.76 21.80 19.70
C ILE A 630 1.80 20.73 20.10
N LEU A 631 2.74 20.42 19.21
CA LEU A 631 3.89 19.56 19.51
C LEU A 631 4.69 20.10 20.70
N SER A 632 5.06 21.39 20.67
CA SER A 632 5.79 22.05 21.76
C SER A 632 4.95 22.12 23.06
N TYR A 633 3.64 22.31 22.95
CA TYR A 633 2.72 22.31 24.11
C TYR A 633 2.71 20.95 24.84
N TYR A 634 2.86 19.84 24.11
CA TYR A 634 2.97 18.48 24.67
C TYR A 634 4.42 17.98 24.87
N GLY A 635 5.42 18.87 24.78
CA GLY A 635 6.80 18.55 25.18
C GLY A 635 7.70 17.94 24.09
N TYR A 636 7.32 18.01 22.81
CA TYR A 636 8.24 17.75 21.71
C TYR A 636 9.13 18.97 21.44
N ASP A 637 10.44 18.78 21.34
CA ASP A 637 11.39 19.86 21.07
C ASP A 637 11.42 20.18 19.57
N VAL A 638 10.53 21.09 19.15
CA VAL A 638 10.36 21.55 17.77
C VAL A 638 10.21 23.09 17.73
N PRO A 639 11.31 23.84 17.85
CA PRO A 639 11.30 25.30 17.71
C PRO A 639 10.75 25.77 16.35
N GLU A 640 10.10 26.93 16.36
CA GLU A 640 9.60 27.59 15.13
C GLU A 640 10.76 28.23 14.37
N VAL A 641 10.86 27.94 13.08
CA VAL A 641 11.85 28.54 12.16
C VAL A 641 11.17 29.02 10.88
N ASP A 642 11.87 29.83 10.09
CA ASP A 642 11.37 30.24 8.76
C ASP A 642 11.12 29.02 7.85
N TYR A 643 10.10 29.09 6.99
CA TYR A 643 9.76 28.01 6.06
C TYR A 643 10.94 27.60 5.17
N ASN A 644 11.75 28.55 4.69
CA ASN A 644 12.88 28.26 3.81
C ASN A 644 14.01 27.56 4.58
N ASN A 645 14.24 27.93 5.84
CA ASN A 645 15.20 27.25 6.71
C ASN A 645 14.75 25.82 7.03
N TRP A 646 13.47 25.62 7.35
CA TRP A 646 12.89 24.30 7.59
C TRP A 646 12.93 23.41 6.34
N LYS A 647 12.59 23.98 5.17
CA LYS A 647 12.72 23.33 3.87
C LYS A 647 14.16 22.90 3.59
N ALA A 648 15.15 23.77 3.84
CA ALA A 648 16.55 23.43 3.67
C ALA A 648 17.01 22.33 4.65
N GLN A 649 16.47 22.29 5.87
CA GLN A 649 16.69 21.19 6.82
C GLN A 649 16.09 19.87 6.30
N LEU A 650 14.88 19.89 5.73
CA LEU A 650 14.25 18.71 5.11
C LEU A 650 14.98 18.23 3.84
N GLU A 651 15.37 19.16 2.96
CA GLU A 651 16.19 18.88 1.77
C GLU A 651 17.55 18.30 2.17
N THR A 652 18.15 18.76 3.28
CA THR A 652 19.40 18.20 3.83
C THR A 652 19.18 16.82 4.43
N PHE A 653 18.14 16.63 5.25
CA PHE A 653 17.79 15.34 5.88
C PHE A 653 17.61 14.23 4.83
N VAL A 654 16.89 14.53 3.75
CA VAL A 654 16.69 13.58 2.64
C VAL A 654 17.94 13.43 1.75
N SER A 655 18.76 14.48 1.61
CA SER A 655 20.04 14.42 0.87
C SER A 655 21.17 13.67 1.58
N ALA A 656 21.09 13.46 2.90
CA ALA A 656 22.23 13.01 3.70
C ALA A 656 22.65 11.54 3.43
N GLY A 657 21.71 10.73 2.95
CA GLY A 657 21.89 9.28 2.81
C GLY A 657 21.92 8.56 4.16
N PHE A 658 21.90 7.22 4.13
CA PHE A 658 21.80 6.36 5.32
C PHE A 658 23.06 6.32 6.23
N VAL A 659 23.99 7.27 6.08
CA VAL A 659 25.33 7.20 6.69
C VAL A 659 25.38 7.80 8.11
N GLN A 660 24.52 8.76 8.46
CA GLN A 660 24.47 9.35 9.81
C GLN A 660 23.06 9.74 10.28
N LYS A 661 22.77 9.33 11.52
CA LYS A 661 21.50 9.40 12.29
C LYS A 661 20.38 8.45 11.83
N ASP A 662 20.04 7.58 12.79
CA ASP A 662 18.79 6.85 13.04
C ASP A 662 17.97 6.37 11.83
N GLU A 663 17.77 5.05 11.78
CA GLU A 663 17.38 4.18 10.66
C GLU A 663 16.00 4.45 9.98
N GLU A 664 15.32 5.58 10.27
CA GLU A 664 13.98 5.87 9.77
C GLU A 664 13.96 6.91 8.62
N GLN A 665 13.37 6.53 7.49
CA GLN A 665 13.09 7.44 6.38
C GLN A 665 12.16 8.59 6.80
N SER A 666 12.37 9.79 6.22
CA SER A 666 11.50 10.94 6.49
C SER A 666 10.03 10.61 6.21
N ALA A 667 9.15 10.84 7.19
CA ALA A 667 7.72 10.63 7.08
C ALA A 667 7.06 11.55 6.04
N LEU A 668 7.76 12.63 5.64
CA LEU A 668 7.35 13.54 4.58
C LEU A 668 7.79 13.10 3.18
N MET A 669 8.59 12.04 3.03
CA MET A 669 9.12 11.62 1.73
C MET A 669 8.03 11.40 0.65
N PRO A 670 6.90 10.72 0.92
CA PRO A 670 5.82 10.56 -0.07
C PRO A 670 5.18 11.89 -0.52
N LEU A 671 5.33 12.94 0.28
CA LEU A 671 4.78 14.28 0.06
C LEU A 671 5.87 15.32 -0.24
N PHE A 672 7.12 14.89 -0.46
CA PHE A 672 8.30 15.75 -0.42
C PHE A 672 8.19 16.96 -1.37
N HIS A 673 7.79 16.72 -2.62
CA HIS A 673 7.58 17.77 -3.62
C HIS A 673 6.52 18.82 -3.19
N MET A 674 5.47 18.39 -2.50
CA MET A 674 4.41 19.28 -2.01
C MET A 674 4.94 20.21 -0.90
N VAL A 675 5.75 19.68 0.02
CA VAL A 675 6.28 20.45 1.15
C VAL A 675 7.54 21.26 0.83
N THR A 676 8.24 20.99 -0.28
CA THR A 676 9.48 21.67 -0.69
C THR A 676 9.38 22.53 -1.96
N ASN A 677 8.21 22.69 -2.57
CA ASN A 677 7.97 23.77 -3.54
C ASN A 677 7.71 25.10 -2.81
N ASP A 678 6.44 25.45 -2.61
CA ASP A 678 5.96 26.62 -1.86
C ASP A 678 4.70 26.21 -1.09
N LEU A 679 4.92 25.56 0.06
CA LEU A 679 3.84 25.16 0.97
C LEU A 679 3.04 26.37 1.52
N PRO A 680 3.65 27.54 1.82
CA PRO A 680 2.92 28.76 2.18
C PRO A 680 1.96 29.32 1.12
N SER A 681 2.18 29.07 -0.17
CA SER A 681 1.20 29.42 -1.22
C SER A 681 0.19 28.30 -1.48
N THR A 682 0.62 27.04 -1.54
CA THR A 682 -0.28 25.91 -1.88
C THR A 682 -1.24 25.50 -0.76
N THR A 683 -0.97 25.86 0.50
CA THR A 683 -1.87 25.58 1.65
C THR A 683 -2.85 26.71 1.98
N ARG A 684 -3.06 27.68 1.07
CA ARG A 684 -4.07 28.73 1.25
C ARG A 684 -5.47 28.18 0.95
N ALA A 685 -6.17 27.74 1.99
CA ALA A 685 -7.60 27.45 1.89
C ALA A 685 -8.40 28.77 1.77
N PRO A 686 -9.39 28.87 0.87
CA PRO A 686 -10.40 29.92 0.94
C PRO A 686 -11.29 29.69 2.17
N GLU A 687 -11.93 30.76 2.66
CA GLU A 687 -13.08 30.60 3.53
C GLU A 687 -14.24 29.99 2.75
N LEU A 688 -15.02 29.14 3.42
CA LEU A 688 -16.14 28.39 2.83
C LEU A 688 -17.43 28.79 3.55
N ASP A 689 -18.49 28.94 2.79
CA ASP A 689 -19.86 29.13 3.28
C ASP A 689 -20.48 27.76 3.61
N ASP A 690 -21.03 27.59 4.81
CA ASP A 690 -21.48 26.31 5.38
C ASP A 690 -22.94 26.34 5.87
N ARG A 691 -23.74 27.27 5.33
CA ARG A 691 -25.14 27.48 5.75
C ARG A 691 -26.03 26.26 5.55
N ASN A 692 -25.77 25.42 4.56
CA ASN A 692 -26.48 24.16 4.38
C ASN A 692 -26.04 23.13 5.43
N ALA A 693 -24.75 23.05 5.79
CA ALA A 693 -24.31 22.21 6.91
C ALA A 693 -24.99 22.61 8.23
N VAL A 694 -25.04 23.92 8.52
CA VAL A 694 -25.79 24.48 9.66
C VAL A 694 -27.28 24.09 9.60
N THR A 695 -27.88 24.12 8.40
CA THR A 695 -29.30 23.82 8.18
C THR A 695 -29.62 22.34 8.40
N VAL A 696 -28.84 21.42 7.83
CA VAL A 696 -29.11 19.97 7.97
C VAL A 696 -28.82 19.47 9.37
N LEU A 697 -27.79 20.00 10.06
CA LEU A 697 -27.47 19.64 11.44
C LEU A 697 -28.55 20.09 12.42
N LYS A 698 -29.17 21.27 12.22
CA LYS A 698 -30.33 21.70 13.02
C LYS A 698 -31.57 20.85 12.76
N ALA A 699 -31.85 20.55 11.49
CA ALA A 699 -32.95 19.66 11.14
C ALA A 699 -32.77 18.27 11.76
N ASP A 700 -31.54 17.77 11.83
CA ASP A 700 -31.23 16.49 12.50
C ASP A 700 -31.43 16.56 14.02
N ALA A 701 -30.94 17.62 14.66
CA ALA A 701 -31.16 17.88 16.08
C ALA A 701 -32.66 17.95 16.44
N ASP A 702 -33.46 18.67 15.64
CA ASP A 702 -34.90 18.84 15.85
C ASP A 702 -35.72 17.55 15.62
N ARG A 703 -35.23 16.62 14.79
CA ARG A 703 -36.02 15.45 14.31
C ARG A 703 -35.55 14.10 14.85
N TRP A 704 -34.25 13.91 15.06
CA TRP A 704 -33.64 12.59 15.26
C TRP A 704 -32.76 12.51 16.51
N THR A 705 -31.82 13.45 16.68
CA THR A 705 -30.73 13.30 17.66
C THR A 705 -30.89 14.12 18.94
N GLY A 706 -31.58 15.26 18.89
CA GLY A 706 -31.72 16.18 20.04
C GLY A 706 -30.42 16.93 20.41
N VAL A 707 -29.40 16.90 19.54
CA VAL A 707 -28.07 17.49 19.79
C VAL A 707 -27.71 18.46 18.66
N ASP A 708 -27.68 19.76 18.96
CA ASP A 708 -27.34 20.79 17.98
C ASP A 708 -25.82 20.89 17.75
N GLU A 709 -25.31 20.12 16.77
CA GLU A 709 -23.92 20.20 16.28
C GLU A 709 -23.68 21.36 15.29
N SER A 710 -24.67 22.20 14.98
CA SER A 710 -24.59 23.20 13.89
C SER A 710 -23.65 24.38 14.14
N ALA A 711 -22.99 24.45 15.30
CA ALA A 711 -21.86 25.34 15.53
C ALA A 711 -20.57 24.90 14.79
N GLY A 712 -20.53 23.64 14.34
CA GLY A 712 -19.41 23.01 13.64
C GLY A 712 -18.24 22.61 14.54
N GLU A 713 -17.45 21.61 14.11
CA GLU A 713 -16.26 21.16 14.85
C GLU A 713 -14.96 21.28 14.04
N GLY A 714 -14.01 22.07 14.55
CA GLY A 714 -12.62 22.10 14.10
C GLY A 714 -11.69 21.25 14.99
N VAL A 715 -10.65 20.68 14.40
CA VAL A 715 -9.67 19.84 15.12
C VAL A 715 -8.96 20.65 16.22
N SER A 716 -9.37 20.40 17.46
CA SER A 716 -8.89 21.12 18.63
C SER A 716 -7.48 20.69 19.07
N ARG A 717 -6.82 21.51 19.89
CA ARG A 717 -5.54 21.15 20.53
C ARG A 717 -5.60 19.83 21.30
N GLU A 718 -6.73 19.53 21.94
CA GLU A 718 -6.88 18.31 22.71
C GLU A 718 -7.08 17.08 21.81
N ALA A 719 -7.81 17.23 20.70
CA ALA A 719 -7.90 16.18 19.67
C ALA A 719 -6.50 15.85 19.09
N VAL A 720 -5.69 16.85 18.77
CA VAL A 720 -4.28 16.65 18.36
C VAL A 720 -3.46 15.99 19.47
N GLY A 721 -3.69 16.33 20.75
CA GLY A 721 -3.08 15.63 21.88
C GLY A 721 -3.43 14.14 21.92
N ARG A 722 -4.70 13.78 21.67
CA ARG A 722 -5.16 12.38 21.59
C ARG A 722 -4.60 11.67 20.36
N PHE A 723 -4.46 12.35 19.22
CA PHE A 723 -3.74 11.83 18.04
C PHE A 723 -2.29 11.51 18.39
N LEU A 724 -1.56 12.45 19.01
CA LEU A 724 -0.17 12.25 19.44
C LEU A 724 -0.04 11.10 20.45
N ARG A 725 -0.98 10.94 21.38
CA ARG A 725 -1.07 9.76 22.28
C ARG A 725 -1.20 8.48 21.46
N TYR A 726 -2.20 8.38 20.58
CA TYR A 726 -2.44 7.21 19.75
C TYR A 726 -1.23 6.83 18.89
N LEU A 727 -0.58 7.81 18.26
CA LEU A 727 0.60 7.60 17.42
C LEU A 727 1.83 7.15 18.24
N ALA A 728 1.96 7.57 19.51
CA ALA A 728 3.04 7.11 20.39
C ALA A 728 2.79 5.70 20.96
N GLU A 729 1.55 5.39 21.36
CA GLU A 729 1.14 4.05 21.82
C GLU A 729 1.28 3.00 20.69
N THR A 730 0.92 3.37 19.46
CA THR A 730 1.08 2.54 18.24
C THR A 730 2.49 2.57 17.65
N LYS A 731 3.45 3.23 18.31
CA LYS A 731 4.87 3.35 17.92
C LYS A 731 5.15 4.02 16.58
N PHE A 732 4.18 4.74 16.00
CA PHE A 732 4.41 5.59 14.83
C PHE A 732 5.18 6.88 15.19
N LEU A 733 5.07 7.34 16.43
CA LEU A 733 5.86 8.44 16.99
C LEU A 733 6.64 7.99 18.23
N ALA A 734 7.74 8.70 18.50
CA ALA A 734 8.37 8.68 19.81
C ALA A 734 7.50 9.42 20.84
N TRP A 735 7.67 9.10 22.11
CA TRP A 735 7.09 9.85 23.23
C TRP A 735 7.79 11.22 23.39
N PRO A 736 7.07 12.27 23.83
CA PRO A 736 7.70 13.56 24.12
C PRO A 736 8.65 13.45 25.32
N THR A 737 9.83 14.04 25.20
CA THR A 737 10.91 13.98 26.20
C THR A 737 11.22 15.33 26.86
N GLY A 738 10.69 16.42 26.31
CA GLY A 738 10.86 17.78 26.82
C GLY A 738 9.83 18.19 27.87
N ARG A 739 9.89 19.45 28.30
CA ARG A 739 8.92 20.03 29.24
C ARG A 739 7.65 20.45 28.50
N GLY A 740 6.55 19.74 28.72
CA GLY A 740 5.23 20.09 28.22
C GLY A 740 4.10 19.62 29.14
N ARG A 741 2.86 19.69 28.64
CA ARG A 741 1.71 18.99 29.23
C ARG A 741 1.80 17.49 28.89
N GLU A 742 1.24 16.65 29.75
CA GLU A 742 1.05 15.23 29.42
C GLU A 742 0.07 15.06 28.25
N LEU A 743 0.32 14.07 27.40
CA LEU A 743 -0.59 13.68 26.32
C LEU A 743 -1.91 13.16 26.89
N PRO A 744 -3.09 13.68 26.47
CA PRO A 744 -4.40 13.25 26.98
C PRO A 744 -4.58 11.74 26.90
N ALA A 745 -5.27 11.18 27.89
CA ALA A 745 -5.61 9.76 27.88
C ALA A 745 -6.54 9.44 26.70
N ILE A 746 -6.26 8.30 26.06
CA ILE A 746 -7.17 7.63 25.12
C ILE A 746 -7.67 6.35 25.77
N LYS A 747 -8.79 5.79 25.28
CA LYS A 747 -9.28 4.51 25.80
C LYS A 747 -8.31 3.37 25.45
N VAL A 748 -8.09 2.44 26.37
CA VAL A 748 -7.07 1.38 26.25
C VAL A 748 -7.48 0.27 25.26
N ASP A 749 -8.79 0.02 25.18
CA ASP A 749 -9.43 -0.88 24.20
C ASP A 749 -9.08 -0.51 22.75
N VAL A 750 -9.01 0.78 22.42
CA VAL A 750 -8.68 1.29 21.07
C VAL A 750 -7.29 0.85 20.62
N VAL A 751 -6.27 0.99 21.48
CA VAL A 751 -4.89 0.58 21.16
C VAL A 751 -4.80 -0.95 21.06
N GLN A 752 -5.46 -1.66 21.96
CA GLN A 752 -5.54 -3.13 21.93
C GLN A 752 -6.24 -3.64 20.66
N ALA A 753 -7.34 -3.00 20.25
CA ALA A 753 -8.11 -3.35 19.07
C ALA A 753 -7.32 -3.07 17.78
N GLN A 754 -6.60 -1.96 17.69
CA GLN A 754 -5.74 -1.71 16.52
C GLN A 754 -4.58 -2.70 16.43
N ALA A 755 -3.96 -3.07 17.56
CA ALA A 755 -2.94 -4.11 17.64
C ALA A 755 -3.47 -5.54 17.41
N GLN A 756 -4.76 -5.79 17.65
CA GLN A 756 -5.41 -7.09 17.45
C GLN A 756 -5.96 -7.26 16.02
N TRP A 757 -6.49 -6.21 15.42
CA TRP A 757 -7.25 -6.26 14.15
C TRP A 757 -6.54 -5.59 12.97
N GLY A 758 -5.45 -4.85 13.20
CA GLY A 758 -4.47 -4.48 12.17
C GLY A 758 -4.97 -3.50 11.12
N VAL A 759 -5.40 -2.30 11.53
CA VAL A 759 -5.90 -1.26 10.62
C VAL A 759 -5.03 0.00 10.72
N GLY A 760 -4.37 0.35 9.61
CA GLY A 760 -3.55 1.55 9.50
C GLY A 760 -3.02 1.75 8.06
N GLY A 761 -3.24 2.95 7.50
CA GLY A 761 -2.82 3.31 6.14
C GLY A 761 -3.85 3.03 5.04
N ARG A 762 -3.59 3.54 3.83
CA ARG A 762 -4.47 3.45 2.63
C ARG A 762 -4.46 2.06 1.98
N GLY A 763 -4.77 1.03 2.75
CA GLY A 763 -4.74 -0.37 2.30
C GLY A 763 -5.04 -1.40 3.39
N GLY A 764 -6.06 -1.16 4.23
CA GLY A 764 -6.41 -2.01 5.38
C GLY A 764 -6.93 -3.41 5.04
N VAL A 765 -6.06 -4.28 4.52
CA VAL A 765 -6.28 -5.72 4.27
C VAL A 765 -4.99 -6.53 4.52
N ALA A 766 -4.63 -6.70 5.79
CA ALA A 766 -3.66 -7.69 6.33
C ALA A 766 -2.32 -7.90 5.57
#